data_AF-A0A087W1Q2-F1
#
_entry.id   AF-A0A087W1Q2-F1
#
_cell.length_a   1.000
_cell.length_b   1.000
_cell.length_c   1.000
_cell.angle_alpha   90.00
_cell.angle_beta   90.00
_cell.angle_gamma   90.00
#
_symmetry.space_group_name_H-M   'P 1'
#
loop_
_entity.id
_entity.type
_entity.pdbx_description
1 polymer ?
#
loop_
_entity_poly.entity_id
_entity_poly.type
_entity_poly.pdbx_seq_one_letter_code
_entity_poly.pdbx_strand_id
1 'polypeptide(L)'
;MFYTSEEINAVKIPSGEHLFELDPWLEPYRYEIKRRYKCFEDYQKWINTVGGMESFTQGYKQFGIHVDPHGAIRCREWAPGAKAIYLRGDFNNWNEFEYPFKKMEFGKWELVIPPTSGDGKPVIPHLSKVKLLVIGPDGTKHDRLSPWATYVKNFDRNIVYDQVLYNPPSRYEFKYSHPPRPRALRIYETHVGIATSELKVGSYLEFKDKVLPRIVDLGYNCIQLMAVMEHVYYASFGYQVTNFFAASSRYGTPDELRELVDECHHQGIIVFLDVVHSHASKNTADGLNQFDGTDSCYFHAHARGVHQLWDSRLFNYTELEVLRFLLSNLRWWIDEYGFDGFRFDGVMSMIYHHHGLNTNFSGSYGEYFGLSVDTESWTYLMLANSFLHKKYPFVITIAEEVSGMPTLCRPVDEGGAGFDYRLAMAVPDLWIAFLKKCSDEDWDMGKIVHSLTNRRWGEANIAYAECHDQALVGDKTISFWLMDKEMYTHMSTLSDPSLIIDRGIALHKMIRFITHTLGGEGYLNFMGNEFGHPEWLDFPRQGNNSSYHYARRQWHLVDDPLLKYKFLNNWDRAIQHLEEKYHWLSAPQAYVSRKHEDDKVIVFERAGVLFVFNFHPQKSFTNYRIGVATPGSYKIILNSDREEFGGFNRVDDLMAMPTTEEGWDNRRCSMYVYIPSRVCIALALY
;
A
#
# COMPACT_ATOMS: atom_id res chain seq x y z
N MET A 1 -6.22 -24.00 19.36
CA MET A 1 -5.42 -24.72 20.40
C MET A 1 -5.94 -24.27 21.75
N PHE A 2 -6.16 -25.20 22.69
CA PHE A 2 -6.52 -24.87 24.06
C PHE A 2 -5.24 -24.89 24.89
N TYR A 3 -4.91 -23.77 25.52
CA TYR A 3 -3.74 -23.66 26.38
C TYR A 3 -4.16 -23.57 27.84
N THR A 4 -3.40 -24.18 28.73
CA THR A 4 -3.56 -23.96 30.16
C THR A 4 -2.98 -22.59 30.54
N SER A 5 -3.45 -22.03 31.65
CA SER A 5 -2.89 -20.78 32.17
C SER A 5 -1.40 -20.91 32.50
N GLU A 6 -0.96 -22.10 32.90
CA GLU A 6 0.44 -22.43 33.19
C GLU A 6 1.30 -22.35 31.91
N GLU A 7 0.82 -22.91 30.80
CA GLU A 7 1.50 -22.83 29.50
C GLU A 7 1.66 -21.39 29.04
N ILE A 8 0.62 -20.57 29.16
CA ILE A 8 0.65 -19.16 28.75
C ILE A 8 1.57 -18.35 29.67
N ASN A 9 1.50 -18.55 30.98
CA ASN A 9 2.34 -17.82 31.93
C ASN A 9 3.84 -18.14 31.73
N ALA A 10 4.16 -19.36 31.32
CA ALA A 10 5.52 -19.79 30.99
C ALA A 10 6.09 -19.18 29.71
N VAL A 11 5.25 -18.60 28.84
CA VAL A 11 5.71 -17.92 27.61
C VAL A 11 6.64 -16.76 27.95
N LYS A 12 7.80 -16.77 27.30
CA LYS A 12 8.80 -15.70 27.37
C LYS A 12 8.89 -15.02 26.02
N ILE A 13 8.41 -13.78 25.95
CA ILE A 13 8.56 -12.92 24.78
C ILE A 13 9.95 -12.27 24.90
N PRO A 14 10.88 -12.45 23.94
CA PRO A 14 12.30 -12.09 24.09
C PRO A 14 12.54 -10.66 24.60
N SER A 15 11.82 -9.69 24.04
CA SER A 15 11.89 -8.27 24.40
C SER A 15 10.53 -7.74 24.88
N GLY A 16 9.68 -8.61 25.42
CA GLY A 16 8.29 -8.26 25.75
C GLY A 16 8.15 -7.19 26.83
N GLU A 17 9.07 -7.11 27.80
CA GLU A 17 8.97 -6.09 28.86
C GLU A 17 9.12 -4.67 28.33
N HIS A 18 9.91 -4.47 27.26
CA HIS A 18 10.03 -3.17 26.61
C HIS A 18 8.67 -2.64 26.12
N LEU A 19 7.80 -3.53 25.63
CA LEU A 19 6.46 -3.16 25.18
C LEU A 19 5.59 -2.63 26.33
N PHE A 20 5.66 -3.26 27.50
CA PHE A 20 4.87 -2.86 28.68
C PHE A 20 5.45 -1.62 29.38
N GLU A 21 6.76 -1.39 29.27
CA GLU A 21 7.39 -0.13 29.69
C GLU A 21 7.00 1.03 28.77
N LEU A 22 6.96 0.76 27.46
CA LEU A 22 6.55 1.72 26.42
C LEU A 22 5.07 2.10 26.56
N ASP A 23 4.20 1.12 26.82
CA ASP A 23 2.77 1.32 27.00
C ASP A 23 2.22 0.51 28.20
N PRO A 24 2.24 1.11 29.41
CA PRO A 24 1.75 0.45 30.62
C PRO A 24 0.26 0.08 30.60
N TRP A 25 -0.54 0.64 29.68
CA TRP A 25 -1.96 0.29 29.55
C TRP A 25 -2.18 -1.10 28.95
N LEU A 26 -1.13 -1.73 28.42
CA LEU A 26 -1.16 -3.12 27.94
C LEU A 26 -1.07 -4.14 29.08
N GLU A 27 -0.69 -3.73 30.31
CA GLU A 27 -0.47 -4.65 31.43
C GLU A 27 -1.69 -5.55 31.74
N PRO A 28 -2.94 -5.05 31.75
CA PRO A 28 -4.13 -5.90 31.95
C PRO A 28 -4.32 -6.97 30.85
N TYR A 29 -3.70 -6.77 29.69
CA TYR A 29 -3.80 -7.64 28.50
C TYR A 29 -2.56 -8.50 28.26
N ARG A 30 -1.59 -8.48 29.18
CA ARG A 30 -0.34 -9.26 29.11
C ARG A 30 -0.59 -10.75 28.87
N TYR A 31 -1.62 -11.32 29.52
CA TYR A 31 -1.99 -12.71 29.33
C TYR A 31 -2.40 -13.01 27.88
N GLU A 32 -3.20 -12.13 27.27
CA GLU A 32 -3.66 -12.29 25.89
C GLU A 32 -2.50 -12.12 24.89
N ILE A 33 -1.61 -11.16 25.11
CA ILE A 33 -0.39 -10.97 24.30
C ILE A 33 0.49 -12.23 24.37
N LYS A 34 0.73 -12.78 25.56
CA LYS A 34 1.46 -14.05 25.75
C LYS A 34 0.78 -15.22 25.05
N ARG A 35 -0.56 -15.31 25.11
CA ARG A 35 -1.32 -16.35 24.42
C ARG A 35 -1.15 -16.27 22.90
N ARG A 36 -1.25 -15.08 22.31
CA ARG A 36 -0.99 -14.87 20.87
C ARG A 36 0.43 -15.25 20.49
N TYR A 37 1.41 -14.86 21.30
CA TYR A 37 2.80 -15.23 21.08
C TYR A 37 3.02 -16.76 21.18
N LYS A 38 2.33 -17.45 22.09
CA LYS A 38 2.34 -18.92 22.14
C LYS A 38 1.82 -19.56 20.85
N CYS A 39 0.75 -19.03 20.25
CA CYS A 39 0.27 -19.49 18.95
C CYS A 39 1.36 -19.37 17.89
N PHE A 40 2.01 -18.21 17.80
CA PHE A 40 3.15 -17.98 16.91
C PHE A 40 4.28 -18.99 17.12
N GLU A 41 4.71 -19.22 18.37
CA GLU A 41 5.76 -20.19 18.67
C GLU A 41 5.39 -21.62 18.25
N ASP A 42 4.13 -22.03 18.45
CA ASP A 42 3.68 -23.38 18.12
C ASP A 42 3.65 -23.62 16.61
N TYR A 43 3.16 -22.65 15.83
CA TYR A 43 3.24 -22.74 14.37
C TYR A 43 4.68 -22.71 13.88
N GLN A 44 5.56 -21.90 14.48
CA GLN A 44 6.97 -21.89 14.12
C GLN A 44 7.64 -23.25 14.43
N LYS A 45 7.38 -23.84 15.61
CA LYS A 45 7.83 -25.19 15.96
C LYS A 45 7.33 -26.22 14.96
N TRP A 46 6.05 -26.15 14.57
CA TRP A 46 5.48 -27.06 13.60
C TRP A 46 6.17 -26.93 12.23
N ILE A 47 6.32 -25.72 11.72
CA ILE A 47 7.02 -25.42 10.46
C ILE A 47 8.46 -25.99 10.48
N ASN A 48 9.13 -25.91 11.63
CA ASN A 48 10.46 -26.50 11.82
C ASN A 48 10.49 -28.03 11.71
N THR A 49 9.39 -28.72 12.03
CA THR A 49 9.32 -30.19 11.85
C THR A 49 9.19 -30.62 10.39
N VAL A 50 8.74 -29.73 9.49
CA VAL A 50 8.54 -30.00 8.06
C VAL A 50 9.59 -29.33 7.16
N GLY A 51 10.81 -29.15 7.67
CA GLY A 51 11.95 -28.60 6.92
C GLY A 51 12.26 -27.13 7.17
N GLY A 52 11.56 -26.49 8.11
CA GLY A 52 11.84 -25.12 8.53
C GLY A 52 11.30 -24.05 7.59
N MET A 53 11.34 -22.81 8.07
CA MET A 53 10.77 -21.64 7.39
C MET A 53 11.36 -21.41 5.99
N GLU A 54 12.65 -21.75 5.79
CA GLU A 54 13.32 -21.62 4.50
C GLU A 54 12.68 -22.50 3.42
N SER A 55 12.50 -23.80 3.70
CA SER A 55 11.84 -24.72 2.78
C SER A 55 10.34 -24.42 2.66
N PHE A 56 9.70 -24.05 3.78
CA PHE A 56 8.26 -23.80 3.84
C PHE A 56 7.82 -22.64 2.93
N THR A 57 8.62 -21.57 2.85
CA THR A 57 8.37 -20.40 2.00
C THR A 57 8.74 -20.61 0.53
N GLN A 58 9.35 -21.75 0.17
CA GLN A 58 9.69 -22.10 -1.22
C GLN A 58 8.65 -23.04 -1.84
N GLY A 59 7.41 -23.02 -1.37
CA GLY A 59 6.32 -23.85 -1.92
C GLY A 59 6.17 -23.67 -3.43
N TYR A 60 6.38 -22.45 -3.94
CA TYR A 60 6.32 -22.13 -5.37
C TYR A 60 7.35 -22.88 -6.22
N LYS A 61 8.43 -23.44 -5.65
CA LYS A 61 9.39 -24.28 -6.39
C LYS A 61 8.93 -25.73 -6.58
N GLN A 62 7.86 -26.11 -5.89
CA GLN A 62 7.34 -27.47 -5.88
C GLN A 62 5.92 -27.53 -6.45
N PHE A 63 5.06 -26.59 -6.05
CA PHE A 63 3.67 -26.49 -6.48
C PHE A 63 3.52 -25.68 -7.77
N GLY A 64 2.45 -25.95 -8.52
CA GLY A 64 2.24 -25.41 -9.87
C GLY A 64 2.90 -26.30 -10.92
N ILE A 65 3.19 -25.70 -12.09
CA ILE A 65 3.72 -26.39 -13.27
C ILE A 65 5.15 -25.90 -13.52
N HIS A 66 6.12 -26.81 -13.42
CA HIS A 66 7.55 -26.52 -13.54
C HIS A 66 8.17 -27.28 -14.70
N VAL A 67 8.99 -26.59 -15.49
CA VAL A 67 9.82 -27.22 -16.53
C VAL A 67 11.22 -27.41 -15.98
N ASP A 68 11.69 -28.65 -15.92
CA ASP A 68 13.05 -28.98 -15.50
C ASP A 68 14.08 -28.65 -16.59
N PRO A 69 15.37 -28.49 -16.25
CA PRO A 69 16.44 -28.24 -17.22
C PRO A 69 16.56 -29.28 -18.35
N HIS A 70 16.04 -30.49 -18.15
CA HIS A 70 16.02 -31.57 -19.13
C HIS A 70 14.68 -31.71 -19.87
N GLY A 71 13.79 -30.71 -19.75
CA GLY A 71 12.50 -30.63 -20.45
C GLY A 71 11.37 -31.47 -19.84
N ALA A 72 11.62 -32.23 -18.77
CA ALA A 72 10.54 -32.88 -18.03
C ALA A 72 9.66 -31.81 -17.37
N ILE A 73 8.35 -32.06 -17.29
CA ILE A 73 7.41 -31.14 -16.63
C ILE A 73 6.92 -31.81 -15.35
N ARG A 74 7.10 -31.12 -14.22
CA ARG A 74 6.60 -31.54 -12.91
C ARG A 74 5.45 -30.65 -12.49
N CYS A 75 4.32 -31.26 -12.19
CA CYS A 75 3.14 -30.56 -11.70
C CYS A 75 2.80 -31.04 -10.30
N ARG A 76 2.46 -30.11 -9.40
CA ARG A 76 1.98 -30.47 -8.06
C ARG A 76 0.90 -29.52 -7.58
N GLU A 77 -0.16 -30.09 -7.00
CA GLU A 77 -1.30 -29.35 -6.48
C GLU A 77 -1.75 -29.84 -5.11
N TRP A 78 -2.40 -28.97 -4.34
CA TRP A 78 -3.08 -29.32 -3.09
C TRP A 78 -4.59 -29.18 -3.26
N ALA A 79 -5.29 -30.31 -3.20
CA ALA A 79 -6.72 -30.42 -3.46
C ALA A 79 -7.27 -31.64 -2.69
N PRO A 80 -7.42 -31.53 -1.36
CA PRO A 80 -7.76 -32.66 -0.51
C PRO A 80 -9.14 -33.26 -0.81
N GLY A 81 -10.11 -32.43 -1.19
CA GLY A 81 -11.47 -32.84 -1.54
C GLY A 81 -11.63 -33.47 -2.93
N ALA A 82 -10.63 -33.36 -3.79
CA ALA A 82 -10.71 -33.89 -5.15
C ALA A 82 -10.70 -35.44 -5.16
N LYS A 83 -11.49 -36.00 -6.08
CA LYS A 83 -11.46 -37.43 -6.42
C LYS A 83 -10.37 -37.78 -7.43
N ALA A 84 -10.14 -36.90 -8.40
CA ALA A 84 -9.08 -37.03 -9.40
C ALA A 84 -8.72 -35.66 -9.98
N ILE A 85 -7.50 -35.54 -10.49
CA ILE A 85 -7.00 -34.35 -11.17
C ILE A 85 -6.29 -34.78 -12.45
N TYR A 86 -6.50 -34.04 -13.53
CA TYR A 86 -5.82 -34.23 -14.81
C TYR A 86 -5.29 -32.91 -15.34
N LEU A 87 -4.18 -32.96 -16.09
CA LEU A 87 -3.71 -31.82 -16.87
C LEU A 87 -4.25 -31.93 -18.30
N ARG A 88 -4.78 -30.84 -18.84
CA ARG A 88 -5.18 -30.73 -20.25
C ARG A 88 -4.83 -29.36 -20.81
N GLY A 89 -4.74 -29.25 -22.12
CA GLY A 89 -4.45 -27.99 -22.78
C GLY A 89 -4.23 -28.15 -24.27
N ASP A 90 -3.66 -27.12 -24.89
CA ASP A 90 -3.39 -27.13 -26.33
C ASP A 90 -2.45 -28.29 -26.72
N PHE A 91 -1.49 -28.62 -25.85
CA PHE A 91 -0.47 -29.65 -26.08
C PHE A 91 -1.04 -31.07 -26.27
N ASN A 92 -2.25 -31.35 -25.79
CA ASN A 92 -2.91 -32.65 -25.91
C ASN A 92 -4.29 -32.58 -26.57
N ASN A 93 -4.53 -31.53 -27.36
CA ASN A 93 -5.83 -31.27 -27.99
C ASN A 93 -7.00 -31.28 -26.99
N TRP A 94 -6.77 -30.81 -25.77
CA TRP A 94 -7.75 -30.75 -24.69
C TRP A 94 -8.35 -32.10 -24.25
N ASN A 95 -7.65 -33.21 -24.52
CA ASN A 95 -8.06 -34.54 -24.05
C ASN A 95 -8.12 -34.57 -22.51
N GLU A 96 -9.27 -34.97 -21.97
CA GLU A 96 -9.61 -34.82 -20.55
C GLU A 96 -8.77 -35.69 -19.61
N PHE A 97 -8.43 -36.91 -20.04
CA PHE A 97 -7.97 -37.96 -19.14
C PHE A 97 -6.56 -38.49 -19.43
N GLU A 98 -5.85 -37.86 -20.37
CA GLU A 98 -4.56 -38.34 -20.86
C GLU A 98 -3.43 -38.18 -19.84
N TYR A 99 -3.45 -37.12 -19.03
CA TYR A 99 -2.40 -36.82 -18.05
C TYR A 99 -2.95 -36.80 -16.62
N PRO A 100 -3.22 -37.97 -16.00
CA PRO A 100 -3.72 -38.08 -14.64
C PRO A 100 -2.64 -37.77 -13.60
N PHE A 101 -2.99 -36.98 -12.59
CA PHE A 101 -2.15 -36.81 -11.40
C PHE A 101 -2.28 -38.03 -10.49
N LYS A 102 -1.17 -38.40 -9.86
CA LYS A 102 -1.11 -39.39 -8.78
C LYS A 102 -1.46 -38.71 -7.45
N LYS A 103 -2.44 -39.26 -6.73
CA LYS A 103 -2.78 -38.83 -5.37
C LYS A 103 -1.63 -39.17 -4.42
N MET A 104 -1.23 -38.20 -3.61
CA MET A 104 -0.21 -38.29 -2.58
C MET A 104 -0.84 -38.17 -1.19
N GLU A 105 -0.03 -38.33 -0.15
CA GLU A 105 -0.47 -38.06 1.22
C GLU A 105 -0.89 -36.59 1.40
N PHE A 106 -1.69 -36.33 2.45
CA PHE A 106 -2.14 -34.99 2.83
C PHE A 106 -2.93 -34.24 1.75
N GLY A 107 -3.57 -34.96 0.83
CA GLY A 107 -4.41 -34.36 -0.22
C GLY A 107 -3.61 -33.67 -1.33
N LYS A 108 -2.32 -33.96 -1.45
CA LYS A 108 -1.46 -33.47 -2.53
C LYS A 108 -1.60 -34.36 -3.76
N TRP A 109 -1.27 -33.81 -4.92
CA TRP A 109 -1.35 -34.49 -6.21
C TRP A 109 -0.10 -34.18 -7.02
N GLU A 110 0.46 -35.16 -7.72
CA GLU A 110 1.67 -34.99 -8.52
C GLU A 110 1.55 -35.63 -9.90
N LEU A 111 2.08 -34.97 -10.91
CA LEU A 111 2.23 -35.48 -12.28
C LEU A 111 3.62 -35.15 -12.78
N VAL A 112 4.27 -36.11 -13.45
CA VAL A 112 5.53 -35.91 -14.16
C VAL A 112 5.34 -36.30 -15.61
N ILE A 113 5.55 -35.36 -16.53
CA ILE A 113 5.48 -35.56 -17.97
C ILE A 113 6.91 -35.62 -18.50
N PRO A 114 7.34 -36.72 -19.15
CA PRO A 114 8.67 -36.80 -19.74
C PRO A 114 8.82 -35.79 -20.90
N PRO A 115 10.05 -35.37 -21.24
CA PRO A 115 10.29 -34.50 -22.39
C PRO A 115 9.89 -35.17 -23.71
N THR A 116 9.79 -34.37 -24.78
CA THR A 116 9.55 -34.90 -26.13
C THR A 116 10.72 -35.80 -26.55
N SER A 117 10.43 -36.92 -27.21
CA SER A 117 11.45 -37.90 -27.60
C SER A 117 12.45 -37.30 -28.60
N GLY A 118 13.73 -37.22 -28.20
CA GLY A 118 14.85 -36.94 -29.11
C GLY A 118 15.51 -35.56 -28.98
N ASP A 119 14.80 -34.52 -28.53
CA ASP A 119 15.34 -33.15 -28.44
C ASP A 119 15.34 -32.53 -27.04
N GLY A 120 14.83 -33.25 -26.03
CA GLY A 120 14.85 -32.82 -24.62
C GLY A 120 14.00 -31.58 -24.34
N LYS A 121 13.09 -31.22 -25.25
CA LYS A 121 12.20 -30.07 -25.07
C LYS A 121 10.97 -30.42 -24.22
N PRO A 122 10.40 -29.42 -23.52
CA PRO A 122 9.13 -29.60 -22.84
C PRO A 122 8.00 -29.89 -23.83
N VAL A 123 7.16 -30.86 -23.47
CA VAL A 123 5.98 -31.26 -24.24
C VAL A 123 4.96 -30.12 -24.35
N ILE A 124 4.93 -29.23 -23.36
CA ILE A 124 4.05 -28.05 -23.32
C ILE A 124 4.87 -26.84 -23.77
N PRO A 125 4.56 -26.22 -24.93
CA PRO A 125 5.28 -25.05 -25.41
C PRO A 125 5.00 -23.80 -24.55
N HIS A 126 5.93 -22.85 -24.55
CA HIS A 126 5.74 -21.53 -23.97
C HIS A 126 4.48 -20.86 -24.55
N LEU A 127 3.68 -20.23 -23.68
CA LEU A 127 2.40 -19.56 -23.99
C LEU A 127 1.27 -20.48 -24.47
N SER A 128 1.44 -21.80 -24.44
CA SER A 128 0.30 -22.70 -24.65
C SER A 128 -0.65 -22.69 -23.45
N LYS A 129 -1.95 -22.82 -23.72
CA LYS A 129 -2.99 -22.86 -22.70
C LYS A 129 -2.98 -24.21 -21.98
N VAL A 130 -3.17 -24.16 -20.68
CA VAL A 130 -3.30 -25.32 -19.80
C VAL A 130 -4.43 -25.11 -18.79
N LYS A 131 -5.09 -26.19 -18.39
CA LYS A 131 -6.07 -26.22 -17.29
C LYS A 131 -5.96 -27.51 -16.51
N LEU A 132 -6.34 -27.42 -15.24
CA LEU A 132 -6.56 -28.58 -14.39
C LEU A 132 -8.03 -29.00 -14.54
N LEU A 133 -8.26 -30.25 -14.92
CA LEU A 133 -9.57 -30.88 -14.78
C LEU A 133 -9.63 -31.52 -13.40
N VAL A 134 -10.39 -30.90 -12.50
CA VAL A 134 -10.61 -31.37 -11.13
C VAL A 134 -11.96 -32.07 -11.05
N ILE A 135 -11.96 -33.33 -10.62
CA ILE A 135 -13.20 -34.06 -10.31
C ILE A 135 -13.49 -33.88 -8.83
N GLY A 136 -14.55 -33.13 -8.51
CA GLY A 136 -14.97 -32.83 -7.15
C GLY A 136 -15.47 -34.06 -6.37
N PRO A 137 -15.72 -33.92 -5.06
CA PRO A 137 -16.21 -35.02 -4.21
C PRO A 137 -17.59 -35.54 -4.64
N ASP A 138 -18.41 -34.72 -5.30
CA ASP A 138 -19.70 -35.11 -5.86
C ASP A 138 -19.58 -35.82 -7.24
N GLY A 139 -18.38 -35.86 -7.81
CA GLY A 139 -18.13 -36.39 -9.16
C GLY A 139 -18.27 -35.35 -10.28
N THR A 140 -18.60 -34.10 -9.96
CA THR A 140 -18.69 -33.02 -10.94
C THR A 140 -17.30 -32.67 -11.46
N LYS A 141 -17.22 -32.40 -12.77
CA LYS A 141 -16.00 -31.96 -13.45
C LYS A 141 -15.87 -30.45 -13.40
N HIS A 142 -14.70 -29.97 -13.03
CA HIS A 142 -14.39 -28.57 -12.91
C HIS A 142 -13.12 -28.23 -13.66
N ASP A 143 -13.19 -27.26 -14.57
CA ASP A 143 -11.99 -26.59 -15.05
C ASP A 143 -11.51 -25.60 -14.00
N ARG A 144 -10.22 -25.68 -13.69
CA ARG A 144 -9.53 -24.79 -12.75
C ARG A 144 -8.18 -24.36 -13.31
N LEU A 145 -7.77 -23.17 -12.91
CA LEU A 145 -6.38 -22.75 -13.03
C LEU A 145 -5.63 -23.22 -11.79
N SER A 146 -4.32 -23.45 -11.92
CA SER A 146 -3.48 -23.74 -10.76
C SER A 146 -3.51 -22.55 -9.79
N PRO A 147 -3.70 -22.76 -8.47
CA PRO A 147 -3.49 -21.73 -7.45
C PRO A 147 -2.10 -21.07 -7.53
N TRP A 148 -1.14 -21.80 -8.09
CA TRP A 148 0.27 -21.42 -8.25
C TRP A 148 0.59 -20.98 -9.69
N ALA A 149 -0.43 -20.67 -10.50
CA ALA A 149 -0.23 -20.14 -11.84
C ALA A 149 0.60 -18.85 -11.80
N THR A 150 1.70 -18.82 -12.56
CA THR A 150 2.62 -17.67 -12.64
C THR A 150 2.23 -16.68 -13.73
N TYR A 151 1.39 -17.10 -14.67
CA TYR A 151 0.82 -16.22 -15.70
C TYR A 151 -0.50 -16.79 -16.20
N VAL A 152 -1.51 -15.93 -16.24
CA VAL A 152 -2.82 -16.22 -16.82
C VAL A 152 -3.18 -15.07 -17.74
N LYS A 153 -3.94 -15.33 -18.81
CA LYS A 153 -4.25 -14.30 -19.81
C LYS A 153 -5.64 -14.53 -20.38
N ASN A 154 -6.32 -13.43 -20.68
CA ASN A 154 -7.54 -13.46 -21.47
C ASN A 154 -7.21 -13.43 -22.96
N PHE A 155 -7.58 -14.49 -23.68
CA PHE A 155 -7.52 -14.55 -25.14
C PHE A 155 -8.93 -14.33 -25.68
N ASP A 156 -9.08 -13.51 -26.74
CA ASP A 156 -10.29 -13.43 -27.57
C ASP A 156 -11.59 -12.93 -26.91
N ARG A 157 -11.52 -11.95 -25.99
CA ARG A 157 -12.69 -11.40 -25.27
C ARG A 157 -13.51 -12.47 -24.53
N ASN A 158 -12.89 -13.58 -24.12
CA ASN A 158 -13.54 -14.62 -23.34
C ASN A 158 -13.96 -14.08 -21.96
N ILE A 159 -14.99 -14.70 -21.37
CA ILE A 159 -15.44 -14.34 -20.02
C ILE A 159 -14.42 -14.81 -18.95
N VAL A 160 -13.75 -15.94 -19.20
CA VAL A 160 -12.87 -16.62 -18.24
C VAL A 160 -11.42 -16.52 -18.73
N TYR A 161 -10.50 -16.31 -17.80
CA TYR A 161 -9.05 -16.31 -18.10
C TYR A 161 -8.52 -17.74 -18.33
N ASP A 162 -7.45 -17.85 -19.12
CA ASP A 162 -6.74 -19.11 -19.33
C ASP A 162 -5.36 -19.05 -18.66
N GLN A 163 -4.96 -20.12 -17.98
CA GLN A 163 -3.57 -20.28 -17.55
C GLN A 163 -2.71 -20.62 -18.76
N VAL A 164 -1.53 -20.03 -18.83
CA VAL A 164 -0.56 -20.30 -19.88
C VAL A 164 0.79 -20.68 -19.29
N LEU A 165 1.51 -21.59 -19.95
CA LEU A 165 2.84 -21.94 -19.49
C LEU A 165 3.84 -20.80 -19.78
N TYR A 166 4.25 -20.10 -18.73
CA TYR A 166 5.26 -19.05 -18.82
C TYR A 166 6.67 -19.61 -18.59
N ASN A 167 7.29 -20.08 -19.67
CA ASN A 167 8.65 -20.60 -19.73
C ASN A 167 9.38 -20.03 -20.96
N PRO A 168 9.70 -18.72 -20.97
CA PRO A 168 10.34 -18.10 -22.13
C PRO A 168 11.74 -18.70 -22.36
N PRO A 169 12.25 -18.74 -23.62
CA PRO A 169 13.58 -19.27 -23.91
C PRO A 169 14.72 -18.53 -23.20
N SER A 170 14.51 -17.25 -22.91
CA SER A 170 15.37 -16.42 -22.08
C SER A 170 14.49 -15.62 -21.14
N ARG A 171 14.80 -15.64 -19.85
CA ARG A 171 14.15 -14.81 -18.83
C ARG A 171 14.89 -13.49 -18.67
N TYR A 172 14.21 -12.47 -18.16
CA TYR A 172 14.87 -11.24 -17.72
C TYR A 172 15.75 -11.52 -16.50
N GLU A 173 17.00 -11.04 -16.53
CA GLU A 173 17.94 -11.10 -15.41
C GLU A 173 18.09 -9.71 -14.80
N PHE A 174 17.87 -9.60 -13.48
CA PHE A 174 18.09 -8.36 -12.73
C PHE A 174 19.55 -7.91 -12.84
N LYS A 175 19.74 -6.62 -13.11
CA LYS A 175 21.07 -6.01 -13.27
C LYS A 175 21.46 -5.19 -12.04
N TYR A 176 20.48 -4.73 -11.28
CA TYR A 176 20.68 -3.87 -10.13
C TYR A 176 20.26 -4.58 -8.85
N SER A 177 20.96 -4.27 -7.76
CA SER A 177 20.60 -4.74 -6.42
C SER A 177 19.54 -3.85 -5.80
N HIS A 178 18.81 -4.40 -4.83
CA HIS A 178 17.94 -3.63 -3.94
C HIS A 178 18.62 -2.34 -3.43
N PRO A 179 17.97 -1.17 -3.58
CA PRO A 179 18.46 0.07 -2.97
C PRO A 179 18.52 -0.04 -1.44
N PRO A 180 19.35 0.79 -0.78
CA PRO A 180 19.38 0.83 0.67
C PRO A 180 18.05 1.34 1.24
N ARG A 181 17.67 0.83 2.42
CA ARG A 181 16.48 1.30 3.14
C ARG A 181 16.58 2.83 3.38
N PRO A 182 15.61 3.64 2.90
CA PRO A 182 15.65 5.08 3.08
C PRO A 182 15.41 5.44 4.54
N ARG A 183 15.92 6.60 4.96
CA ARG A 183 15.77 7.11 6.33
C ARG A 183 14.30 7.39 6.70
N ALA A 184 13.53 7.84 5.73
CA ALA A 184 12.08 7.98 5.80
C ALA A 184 11.47 7.71 4.42
N LEU A 185 10.22 7.28 4.39
CA LEU A 185 9.53 6.94 3.16
C LEU A 185 8.81 8.15 2.58
N ARG A 186 9.07 8.42 1.29
CA ARG A 186 8.30 9.31 0.43
C ARG A 186 7.74 8.44 -0.69
N ILE A 187 6.52 7.97 -0.49
CA ILE A 187 5.86 6.93 -1.29
C ILE A 187 5.01 7.58 -2.37
N TYR A 188 5.20 7.13 -3.61
CA TYR A 188 4.35 7.45 -4.74
C TYR A 188 3.47 6.23 -5.06
N GLU A 189 2.19 6.29 -4.68
CA GLU A 189 1.21 5.23 -4.88
C GLU A 189 0.68 5.24 -6.32
N THR A 190 0.74 4.08 -6.97
CA THR A 190 0.57 3.95 -8.42
C THR A 190 -0.25 2.75 -8.82
N HIS A 191 -0.85 2.87 -10.01
CA HIS A 191 -1.50 1.77 -10.71
C HIS A 191 -1.15 1.81 -12.20
N VAL A 192 -0.43 0.80 -12.67
CA VAL A 192 0.15 0.74 -14.03
C VAL A 192 -0.90 0.97 -15.11
N GLY A 193 -2.05 0.29 -15.00
CA GLY A 193 -3.07 0.32 -16.04
C GLY A 193 -3.72 1.68 -16.29
N ILE A 194 -3.69 2.62 -15.34
CA ILE A 194 -4.28 3.97 -15.48
C ILE A 194 -3.20 5.05 -15.64
N ALA A 195 -1.94 4.64 -15.68
CA ALA A 195 -0.79 5.55 -15.72
C ALA A 195 -0.55 6.17 -17.10
N THR A 196 -1.31 5.78 -18.12
CA THR A 196 -1.25 6.39 -19.45
C THR A 196 -2.25 7.55 -19.55
N SER A 197 -2.02 8.47 -20.49
CA SER A 197 -3.01 9.49 -20.88
C SER A 197 -4.03 9.00 -21.91
N GLU A 198 -3.77 7.84 -22.51
CA GLU A 198 -4.65 7.23 -23.50
C GLU A 198 -5.87 6.56 -22.84
N LEU A 199 -6.97 6.40 -23.59
CA LEU A 199 -8.20 5.74 -23.12
C LEU A 199 -8.07 4.22 -23.20
N LYS A 200 -7.02 3.65 -22.60
CA LYS A 200 -6.70 2.22 -22.62
C LYS A 200 -6.01 1.81 -21.32
N VAL A 201 -5.73 0.52 -21.19
CA VAL A 201 -4.84 0.03 -20.14
C VAL A 201 -3.38 0.31 -20.51
N GLY A 202 -2.65 1.01 -19.64
CA GLY A 202 -1.20 1.23 -19.76
C GLY A 202 -0.37 -0.04 -19.48
N SER A 203 0.86 -0.09 -19.98
CA SER A 203 1.77 -1.24 -19.83
C SER A 203 2.88 -1.00 -18.81
N TYR A 204 3.53 -2.08 -18.35
CA TYR A 204 4.70 -2.01 -17.47
C TYR A 204 5.84 -1.20 -18.11
N LEU A 205 6.13 -1.44 -19.39
CA LEU A 205 7.17 -0.71 -20.11
C LEU A 205 6.79 0.76 -20.32
N GLU A 206 5.52 1.07 -20.59
CA GLU A 206 5.07 2.47 -20.69
C GLU A 206 5.23 3.20 -19.36
N PHE A 207 4.92 2.54 -18.23
CA PHE A 207 5.14 3.10 -16.90
C PHE A 207 6.63 3.36 -16.65
N LYS A 208 7.48 2.37 -16.96
CA LYS A 208 8.94 2.47 -16.85
C LYS A 208 9.48 3.67 -17.64
N ASP A 209 9.06 3.81 -18.90
CA ASP A 209 9.63 4.82 -19.80
C ASP A 209 9.06 6.23 -19.59
N LYS A 210 7.80 6.36 -19.16
CA LYS A 210 7.09 7.66 -19.15
C LYS A 210 6.71 8.17 -17.76
N VAL A 211 6.58 7.28 -16.77
CA VAL A 211 6.06 7.63 -15.44
C VAL A 211 7.16 7.60 -14.39
N LEU A 212 8.00 6.56 -14.38
CA LEU A 212 9.13 6.46 -13.46
C LEU A 212 10.05 7.70 -13.50
N PRO A 213 10.45 8.28 -14.66
CA PRO A 213 11.26 9.49 -14.68
C PRO A 213 10.61 10.69 -13.98
N ARG A 214 9.27 10.76 -13.98
CA ARG A 214 8.52 11.83 -13.30
C ARG A 214 8.59 11.65 -11.78
N ILE A 215 8.45 10.41 -11.30
CA ILE A 215 8.53 10.07 -9.89
C ILE A 215 9.92 10.41 -9.34
N VAL A 216 10.97 10.07 -10.10
CA VAL A 216 12.36 10.42 -9.79
C VAL A 216 12.55 11.93 -9.72
N ASP A 217 12.09 12.67 -10.75
CA ASP A 217 12.20 14.14 -10.80
C ASP A 217 11.51 14.82 -9.60
N LEU A 218 10.34 14.31 -9.20
CA LEU A 218 9.59 14.80 -8.05
C LEU A 218 10.32 14.59 -6.72
N GLY A 219 11.27 13.64 -6.62
CA GLY A 219 12.06 13.39 -5.40
C GLY A 219 11.48 12.31 -4.46
N TYR A 220 10.50 11.53 -4.94
CA TYR A 220 10.04 10.33 -4.24
C TYR A 220 11.11 9.24 -4.24
N ASN A 221 11.20 8.48 -3.16
CA ASN A 221 12.20 7.41 -3.00
C ASN A 221 11.58 6.01 -2.98
N CYS A 222 10.25 5.92 -3.05
CA CYS A 222 9.52 4.68 -2.95
C CYS A 222 8.30 4.71 -3.89
N ILE A 223 7.99 3.58 -4.53
CA ILE A 223 6.75 3.36 -5.27
C ILE A 223 5.91 2.33 -4.53
N GLN A 224 4.63 2.62 -4.29
CA GLN A 224 3.64 1.59 -3.93
C GLN A 224 2.93 1.17 -5.21
N LEU A 225 3.12 -0.08 -5.64
CA LEU A 225 2.60 -0.61 -6.90
C LEU A 225 1.34 -1.45 -6.66
N MET A 226 0.19 -0.84 -6.93
CA MET A 226 -1.12 -1.45 -6.74
C MET A 226 -1.48 -2.39 -7.90
N ALA A 227 -2.42 -3.30 -7.63
CA ALA A 227 -3.09 -4.14 -8.64
C ALA A 227 -2.15 -5.00 -9.51
N VAL A 228 -1.03 -5.46 -8.97
CA VAL A 228 -0.08 -6.35 -9.67
C VAL A 228 -0.50 -7.80 -9.58
N MET A 229 -0.96 -8.27 -8.41
CA MET A 229 -1.53 -9.61 -8.27
C MET A 229 -2.75 -9.74 -9.19
N GLU A 230 -2.81 -10.81 -9.97
CA GLU A 230 -3.80 -10.90 -11.04
C GLU A 230 -5.23 -10.98 -10.51
N HIS A 231 -6.08 -10.14 -11.08
CA HIS A 231 -7.47 -9.92 -10.70
C HIS A 231 -8.31 -9.82 -11.98
N VAL A 232 -9.39 -10.60 -12.11
CA VAL A 232 -10.18 -10.62 -13.36
C VAL A 232 -11.10 -9.40 -13.51
N TYR A 233 -11.58 -8.85 -12.40
CA TYR A 233 -12.42 -7.66 -12.42
C TYR A 233 -11.56 -6.40 -12.34
N TYR A 234 -11.31 -5.75 -13.47
CA TYR A 234 -10.40 -4.58 -13.53
C TYR A 234 -10.86 -3.43 -12.63
N ALA A 235 -12.16 -3.19 -12.52
CA ALA A 235 -12.73 -2.18 -11.64
C ALA A 235 -12.71 -2.55 -10.14
N SER A 236 -12.16 -3.71 -9.77
CA SER A 236 -11.81 -3.99 -8.37
C SER A 236 -10.56 -3.24 -7.91
N PHE A 237 -9.86 -2.56 -8.82
CA PHE A 237 -8.62 -1.85 -8.53
C PHE A 237 -7.50 -2.73 -7.98
N GLY A 238 -7.55 -4.04 -8.24
CA GLY A 238 -6.59 -5.03 -7.72
C GLY A 238 -7.09 -5.83 -6.53
N TYR A 239 -8.14 -5.38 -5.83
CA TYR A 239 -8.57 -6.00 -4.57
C TYR A 239 -9.25 -7.37 -4.76
N GLN A 240 -9.82 -7.67 -5.93
CA GLN A 240 -10.44 -8.98 -6.20
C GLN A 240 -9.43 -9.97 -6.82
N VAL A 241 -8.41 -10.34 -6.05
CA VAL A 241 -7.34 -11.24 -6.51
C VAL A 241 -7.89 -12.63 -6.86
N THR A 242 -7.44 -13.13 -8.00
CA THR A 242 -7.83 -14.44 -8.55
C THR A 242 -6.66 -15.42 -8.61
N ASN A 243 -5.49 -14.96 -9.06
CA ASN A 243 -4.29 -15.80 -9.25
C ASN A 243 -3.11 -15.14 -8.53
N PHE A 244 -2.80 -15.63 -7.32
CA PHE A 244 -1.94 -14.94 -6.36
C PHE A 244 -0.47 -14.86 -6.79
N PHE A 245 0.00 -15.80 -7.61
CA PHE A 245 1.39 -15.85 -8.09
C PHE A 245 1.56 -15.22 -9.48
N ALA A 246 0.47 -14.77 -10.11
CA ALA A 246 0.51 -14.21 -11.45
C ALA A 246 0.63 -12.69 -11.40
N ALA A 247 1.64 -12.15 -12.10
CA ALA A 247 1.67 -10.74 -12.45
C ALA A 247 0.56 -10.44 -13.46
N SER A 248 -0.20 -9.37 -13.24
CA SER A 248 -1.38 -9.07 -14.04
C SER A 248 -1.04 -8.92 -15.52
N SER A 249 -1.61 -9.81 -16.33
CA SER A 249 -1.36 -9.89 -17.78
C SER A 249 -1.87 -8.69 -18.56
N ARG A 250 -2.70 -7.85 -17.95
CA ARG A 250 -3.22 -6.63 -18.56
C ARG A 250 -2.13 -5.63 -18.92
N TYR A 251 -1.05 -5.59 -18.13
CA TYR A 251 0.00 -4.59 -18.29
C TYR A 251 1.21 -5.12 -19.06
N GLY A 252 1.28 -6.43 -19.28
CA GLY A 252 2.41 -7.06 -19.96
C GLY A 252 2.68 -8.49 -19.48
N THR A 253 3.93 -8.88 -19.62
CA THR A 253 4.48 -10.17 -19.21
C THR A 253 5.21 -10.06 -17.86
N PRO A 254 5.43 -11.18 -17.16
CA PRO A 254 6.27 -11.23 -15.97
C PRO A 254 7.67 -10.61 -16.16
N ASP A 255 8.32 -10.82 -17.32
CA ASP A 255 9.63 -10.23 -17.61
C ASP A 255 9.58 -8.69 -17.71
N GLU A 256 8.50 -8.12 -18.25
CA GLU A 256 8.34 -6.66 -18.32
C GLU A 256 8.10 -6.04 -16.93
N LEU A 257 7.48 -6.78 -16.00
CA LEU A 257 7.42 -6.36 -14.59
C LEU A 257 8.80 -6.41 -13.92
N ARG A 258 9.61 -7.45 -14.19
CA ARG A 258 11.00 -7.50 -13.69
C ARG A 258 11.81 -6.32 -14.19
N GLU A 259 11.72 -6.01 -15.48
CA GLU A 259 12.40 -4.88 -16.08
C GLU A 259 11.96 -3.54 -15.46
N LEU A 260 10.67 -3.38 -15.15
CA LEU A 260 10.18 -2.20 -14.43
C LEU A 260 10.80 -2.08 -13.03
N VAL A 261 10.77 -3.15 -12.23
CA VAL A 261 11.33 -3.11 -10.86
C VAL A 261 12.84 -2.90 -10.88
N ASP A 262 13.56 -3.55 -11.79
CA ASP A 262 15.01 -3.39 -11.97
C ASP A 262 15.38 -1.95 -12.37
N GLU A 263 14.58 -1.30 -13.22
CA GLU A 263 14.79 0.12 -13.56
C GLU A 263 14.44 1.05 -12.40
N CYS A 264 13.44 0.74 -11.57
CA CYS A 264 13.23 1.48 -10.32
C CYS A 264 14.48 1.40 -9.43
N HIS A 265 15.07 0.21 -9.28
CA HIS A 265 16.29 0.01 -8.50
C HIS A 265 17.49 0.76 -9.07
N HIS A 266 17.63 0.79 -10.40
CA HIS A 266 18.64 1.60 -11.10
C HIS A 266 18.57 3.09 -10.72
N GLN A 267 17.34 3.61 -10.57
CA GLN A 267 17.09 4.99 -10.16
C GLN A 267 17.13 5.20 -8.64
N GLY A 268 17.47 4.17 -7.86
CA GLY A 268 17.51 4.22 -6.40
C GLY A 268 16.14 4.25 -5.72
N ILE A 269 15.08 3.87 -6.43
CA ILE A 269 13.71 3.81 -5.92
C ILE A 269 13.39 2.40 -5.46
N ILE A 270 12.97 2.25 -4.21
CA ILE A 270 12.41 0.99 -3.71
C ILE A 270 10.96 0.82 -4.17
N VAL A 271 10.53 -0.42 -4.39
CA VAL A 271 9.20 -0.76 -4.89
C VAL A 271 8.49 -1.69 -3.90
N PHE A 272 7.32 -1.27 -3.43
CA PHE A 272 6.42 -2.09 -2.63
C PHE A 272 5.29 -2.64 -3.48
N LEU A 273 4.86 -3.84 -3.13
CA LEU A 273 3.69 -4.50 -3.71
C LEU A 273 2.48 -4.39 -2.76
N ASP A 274 1.30 -4.15 -3.31
CA ASP A 274 0.03 -4.41 -2.62
C ASP A 274 -0.22 -5.91 -2.51
N VAL A 275 -0.23 -6.41 -1.29
CA VAL A 275 -0.52 -7.81 -0.95
C VAL A 275 -1.92 -7.91 -0.39
N VAL A 276 -2.81 -8.49 -1.19
CA VAL A 276 -4.21 -8.73 -0.80
C VAL A 276 -4.33 -10.16 -0.26
N HIS A 277 -3.87 -10.37 0.97
CA HIS A 277 -4.02 -11.64 1.69
C HIS A 277 -5.20 -11.66 2.65
N SER A 278 -6.00 -10.58 2.69
CA SER A 278 -7.20 -10.49 3.53
C SER A 278 -8.36 -11.33 3.03
N HIS A 279 -8.48 -11.50 1.71
CA HIS A 279 -9.54 -12.24 1.05
C HIS A 279 -9.12 -12.69 -0.35
N ALA A 280 -9.97 -13.46 -1.01
CA ALA A 280 -9.85 -13.81 -2.43
C ALA A 280 -11.18 -13.59 -3.17
N SER A 281 -11.10 -13.39 -4.48
CA SER A 281 -12.28 -13.34 -5.33
C SER A 281 -13.14 -14.60 -5.21
N LYS A 282 -14.45 -14.44 -5.32
CA LYS A 282 -15.40 -15.57 -5.38
C LYS A 282 -15.39 -16.31 -6.73
N ASN A 283 -14.61 -15.86 -7.71
CA ASN A 283 -14.46 -16.52 -9.00
C ASN A 283 -13.96 -17.97 -8.84
N THR A 284 -14.68 -18.92 -9.46
CA THR A 284 -14.36 -20.36 -9.38
C THR A 284 -13.67 -20.90 -10.64
N ALA A 285 -13.95 -20.33 -11.81
CA ALA A 285 -13.41 -20.81 -13.08
C ALA A 285 -11.95 -20.36 -13.32
N ASP A 286 -11.64 -19.13 -12.91
CA ASP A 286 -10.35 -18.47 -13.08
C ASP A 286 -9.76 -17.91 -11.77
N GLY A 287 -10.33 -18.30 -10.63
CA GLY A 287 -9.87 -17.92 -9.30
C GLY A 287 -9.71 -19.11 -8.36
N LEU A 288 -9.31 -18.82 -7.13
CA LEU A 288 -9.00 -19.80 -6.09
C LEU A 288 -10.24 -20.48 -5.47
N ASN A 289 -11.43 -19.89 -5.65
CA ASN A 289 -12.65 -20.36 -5.02
C ASN A 289 -13.06 -21.74 -5.53
N GLN A 290 -13.49 -22.62 -4.61
CA GLN A 290 -13.94 -23.98 -4.93
C GLN A 290 -12.96 -24.78 -5.81
N PHE A 291 -11.66 -24.60 -5.55
CA PHE A 291 -10.59 -25.23 -6.31
C PHE A 291 -10.75 -26.75 -6.41
N ASP A 292 -10.95 -27.43 -5.28
CA ASP A 292 -11.11 -28.89 -5.21
C ASP A 292 -12.57 -29.37 -5.26
N GLY A 293 -13.49 -28.47 -5.63
CA GLY A 293 -14.94 -28.71 -5.61
C GLY A 293 -15.61 -28.53 -4.24
N THR A 294 -14.86 -28.13 -3.20
CA THR A 294 -15.42 -27.84 -1.86
C THR A 294 -15.47 -26.34 -1.56
N ASP A 295 -16.21 -25.93 -0.53
CA ASP A 295 -16.18 -24.54 -0.06
C ASP A 295 -14.99 -24.25 0.87
N SER A 296 -14.20 -25.24 1.29
CA SER A 296 -13.34 -25.16 2.48
C SER A 296 -11.86 -25.50 2.28
N CYS A 297 -11.40 -25.65 1.04
CA CYS A 297 -9.99 -25.92 0.71
C CYS A 297 -9.04 -24.82 1.23
N TYR A 298 -8.95 -23.67 0.55
CA TYR A 298 -8.11 -22.54 1.00
C TYR A 298 -8.81 -21.63 2.03
N PHE A 299 -10.10 -21.83 2.24
CA PHE A 299 -10.99 -20.90 2.92
C PHE A 299 -11.71 -21.56 4.07
N HIS A 300 -12.23 -20.76 5.01
CA HIS A 300 -13.16 -21.32 5.98
C HIS A 300 -14.43 -21.82 5.28
N ALA A 301 -15.09 -22.83 5.86
CA ALA A 301 -16.39 -23.29 5.42
C ALA A 301 -17.50 -22.28 5.79
N HIS A 302 -18.61 -22.32 5.04
CA HIS A 302 -19.86 -21.65 5.39
C HIS A 302 -19.72 -20.13 5.59
N ALA A 303 -20.51 -19.54 6.49
CA ALA A 303 -20.56 -18.08 6.70
C ALA A 303 -19.22 -17.47 7.13
N ARG A 304 -18.38 -18.20 7.89
CA ARG A 304 -17.06 -17.72 8.30
C ARG A 304 -16.12 -17.52 7.10
N GLY A 305 -16.33 -18.26 6.02
CA GLY A 305 -15.53 -18.18 4.80
C GLY A 305 -15.96 -17.12 3.81
N VAL A 306 -16.91 -16.23 4.16
CA VAL A 306 -17.50 -15.26 3.23
C VAL A 306 -17.49 -13.86 3.83
N HIS A 307 -16.85 -12.91 3.13
CA HIS A 307 -16.93 -11.50 3.47
C HIS A 307 -18.16 -10.88 2.81
N GLN A 308 -19.22 -10.60 3.57
CA GLN A 308 -20.52 -10.21 3.02
C GLN A 308 -20.47 -8.90 2.24
N LEU A 309 -19.78 -7.87 2.74
CA LEU A 309 -19.72 -6.55 2.09
C LEU A 309 -18.92 -6.59 0.79
N TRP A 310 -17.84 -7.38 0.76
CA TRP A 310 -16.94 -7.49 -0.40
C TRP A 310 -17.31 -8.63 -1.34
N ASP A 311 -18.32 -9.44 -1.00
CA ASP A 311 -18.76 -10.59 -1.80
C ASP A 311 -17.60 -11.53 -2.18
N SER A 312 -16.78 -11.86 -1.18
CA SER A 312 -15.46 -12.49 -1.33
C SER A 312 -15.26 -13.68 -0.40
N ARG A 313 -14.20 -14.48 -0.62
CA ARG A 313 -13.82 -15.62 0.23
C ARG A 313 -12.76 -15.25 1.26
N LEU A 314 -12.84 -15.83 2.46
CA LEU A 314 -11.91 -15.58 3.57
C LEU A 314 -11.05 -16.81 3.86
N PHE A 315 -9.73 -16.60 3.88
CA PHE A 315 -8.74 -17.66 4.09
C PHE A 315 -8.92 -18.37 5.43
N ASN A 316 -8.62 -19.67 5.46
CA ASN A 316 -8.45 -20.40 6.70
C ASN A 316 -6.97 -20.37 7.10
N TYR A 317 -6.56 -19.38 7.90
CA TYR A 317 -5.16 -19.20 8.32
C TYR A 317 -4.64 -20.30 9.26
N THR A 318 -5.50 -21.23 9.71
CA THR A 318 -5.06 -22.40 10.49
C THR A 318 -4.55 -23.55 9.63
N GLU A 319 -4.89 -23.56 8.34
CA GLU A 319 -4.47 -24.62 7.44
C GLU A 319 -3.02 -24.44 7.00
N LEU A 320 -2.24 -25.48 7.17
CA LEU A 320 -0.79 -25.42 6.94
C LEU A 320 -0.43 -25.21 5.48
N GLU A 321 -1.21 -25.76 4.55
CA GLU A 321 -1.00 -25.52 3.12
C GLU A 321 -1.49 -24.12 2.70
N VAL A 322 -2.43 -23.50 3.44
CA VAL A 322 -2.78 -22.08 3.28
C VAL A 322 -1.65 -21.18 3.78
N LEU A 323 -1.07 -21.48 4.95
CA LEU A 323 0.14 -20.79 5.42
C LEU A 323 1.30 -20.95 4.44
N ARG A 324 1.50 -22.15 3.89
CA ARG A 324 2.53 -22.39 2.86
C ARG A 324 2.27 -21.54 1.64
N PHE A 325 1.03 -21.50 1.16
CA PHE A 325 0.61 -20.70 0.00
C PHE A 325 0.91 -19.22 0.21
N LEU A 326 0.41 -18.62 1.29
CA LEU A 326 0.54 -17.19 1.56
C LEU A 326 1.98 -16.78 1.89
N LEU A 327 2.71 -17.53 2.72
CA LEU A 327 4.11 -17.23 3.04
C LEU A 327 5.04 -17.44 1.83
N SER A 328 4.74 -18.45 0.99
CA SER A 328 5.46 -18.63 -0.27
C SER A 328 5.14 -17.54 -1.28
N ASN A 329 3.93 -16.96 -1.24
CA ASN A 329 3.56 -15.84 -2.09
C ASN A 329 4.37 -14.58 -1.77
N LEU A 330 4.52 -14.26 -0.49
CA LEU A 330 5.38 -13.16 -0.05
C LEU A 330 6.82 -13.35 -0.54
N ARG A 331 7.36 -14.56 -0.36
CA ARG A 331 8.70 -14.88 -0.83
C ARG A 331 8.83 -14.82 -2.36
N TRP A 332 7.82 -15.29 -3.07
CA TRP A 332 7.77 -15.27 -4.53
C TRP A 332 7.92 -13.86 -5.08
N TRP A 333 7.20 -12.89 -4.54
CA TRP A 333 7.28 -11.52 -5.02
C TRP A 333 8.64 -10.86 -4.80
N ILE A 334 9.35 -11.22 -3.71
CA ILE A 334 10.74 -10.75 -3.50
C ILE A 334 11.70 -11.50 -4.42
N ASP A 335 11.72 -12.84 -4.39
CA ASP A 335 12.72 -13.65 -5.09
C ASP A 335 12.58 -13.58 -6.63
N GLU A 336 11.35 -13.47 -7.15
CA GLU A 336 11.08 -13.53 -8.61
C GLU A 336 11.02 -12.13 -9.26
N TYR A 337 10.61 -11.11 -8.50
CA TYR A 337 10.35 -9.76 -9.03
C TYR A 337 11.11 -8.64 -8.31
N GLY A 338 11.88 -8.92 -7.27
CA GLY A 338 12.74 -7.93 -6.62
C GLY A 338 12.01 -6.88 -5.78
N PHE A 339 10.76 -7.10 -5.38
CA PHE A 339 10.06 -6.13 -4.51
C PHE A 339 10.81 -5.94 -3.17
N ASP A 340 10.81 -4.70 -2.67
CA ASP A 340 11.53 -4.27 -1.47
C ASP A 340 10.66 -4.31 -0.20
N GLY A 341 9.39 -4.69 -0.35
CA GLY A 341 8.43 -4.61 0.73
C GLY A 341 7.00 -4.71 0.26
N PHE A 342 6.09 -4.58 1.22
CA PHE A 342 4.67 -4.82 0.99
C PHE A 342 3.79 -3.84 1.74
N ARG A 343 2.68 -3.46 1.12
CA ARG A 343 1.49 -3.03 1.86
C ARG A 343 0.54 -4.22 1.96
N PHE A 344 0.14 -4.57 3.17
CA PHE A 344 -0.89 -5.57 3.40
C PHE A 344 -2.24 -4.88 3.46
N ASP A 345 -3.11 -5.20 2.51
CA ASP A 345 -4.41 -4.55 2.36
C ASP A 345 -5.52 -5.27 3.12
N GLY A 346 -6.43 -4.49 3.70
CA GLY A 346 -7.54 -5.00 4.48
C GLY A 346 -7.13 -5.69 5.79
N VAL A 347 -6.04 -5.25 6.44
CA VAL A 347 -5.56 -5.84 7.72
C VAL A 347 -6.65 -5.74 8.79
N MET A 348 -7.40 -4.65 8.85
CA MET A 348 -8.56 -4.55 9.76
C MET A 348 -9.58 -5.68 9.53
N SER A 349 -9.84 -6.06 8.28
CA SER A 349 -10.74 -7.18 7.96
C SER A 349 -10.18 -8.52 8.43
N MET A 350 -8.86 -8.68 8.39
CA MET A 350 -8.17 -9.89 8.85
C MET A 350 -8.24 -10.04 10.37
N ILE A 351 -7.89 -9.00 11.12
CA ILE A 351 -7.65 -9.10 12.56
C ILE A 351 -8.93 -9.09 13.40
N TYR A 352 -10.10 -8.81 12.81
CA TYR A 352 -11.38 -8.85 13.51
C TYR A 352 -12.37 -9.79 12.82
N HIS A 353 -13.04 -10.65 13.59
CA HIS A 353 -14.11 -11.52 13.06
C HIS A 353 -15.33 -10.75 12.54
N HIS A 354 -15.54 -9.51 12.99
CA HIS A 354 -16.57 -8.61 12.45
C HIS A 354 -16.05 -7.72 11.30
N HIS A 355 -14.76 -7.84 10.95
CA HIS A 355 -14.11 -7.15 9.84
C HIS A 355 -14.16 -5.61 9.91
N GLY A 356 -14.35 -5.05 11.10
CA GLY A 356 -14.62 -3.61 11.31
C GLY A 356 -16.00 -3.13 10.81
N LEU A 357 -16.86 -4.02 10.31
CA LEU A 357 -18.19 -3.67 9.84
C LEU A 357 -19.07 -3.21 11.01
N ASN A 358 -19.73 -2.06 10.84
CA ASN A 358 -20.62 -1.45 11.84
C ASN A 358 -19.99 -1.35 13.25
N THR A 359 -18.67 -1.21 13.32
CA THR A 359 -17.92 -1.15 14.58
C THR A 359 -17.18 0.18 14.66
N ASN A 360 -17.33 0.88 15.78
CA ASN A 360 -16.55 2.08 16.08
C ASN A 360 -15.50 1.74 17.12
N PHE A 361 -14.28 2.25 16.94
CA PHE A 361 -13.19 2.09 17.88
C PHE A 361 -13.02 3.37 18.69
N SER A 362 -13.21 3.26 20.00
CA SER A 362 -13.07 4.40 20.92
C SER A 362 -11.62 4.66 21.34
N GLY A 363 -10.75 3.66 21.13
CA GLY A 363 -9.40 3.62 21.69
C GLY A 363 -9.33 2.85 23.01
N SER A 364 -10.44 2.30 23.51
CA SER A 364 -10.44 1.42 24.68
C SER A 364 -9.75 0.10 24.36
N TYR A 365 -8.77 -0.30 25.18
CA TYR A 365 -7.92 -1.46 24.88
C TYR A 365 -8.71 -2.78 24.86
N GLY A 366 -9.84 -2.84 25.57
CA GLY A 366 -10.72 -4.01 25.55
C GLY A 366 -11.28 -4.35 24.17
N GLU A 367 -11.36 -3.36 23.27
CA GLU A 367 -11.81 -3.53 21.87
C GLU A 367 -10.77 -4.28 21.01
N TYR A 368 -9.48 -4.22 21.39
CA TYR A 368 -8.34 -4.77 20.63
C TYR A 368 -7.78 -6.08 21.19
N PHE A 369 -8.16 -6.43 22.42
CA PHE A 369 -7.69 -7.63 23.12
C PHE A 369 -8.84 -8.53 23.59
N GLY A 370 -10.04 -8.35 23.02
CA GLY A 370 -11.22 -9.17 23.25
C GLY A 370 -11.34 -10.36 22.28
N LEU A 371 -12.44 -11.11 22.44
CA LEU A 371 -12.77 -12.29 21.61
C LEU A 371 -13.14 -11.96 20.16
N SER A 372 -13.33 -10.68 19.83
CA SER A 372 -13.56 -10.22 18.45
C SER A 372 -12.31 -10.32 17.58
N VAL A 373 -11.12 -10.38 18.18
CA VAL A 373 -9.85 -10.41 17.44
C VAL A 373 -9.54 -11.81 16.96
N ASP A 374 -9.31 -11.94 15.65
CA ASP A 374 -8.93 -13.18 15.01
C ASP A 374 -7.45 -13.51 15.30
N THR A 375 -7.24 -14.50 16.17
CA THR A 375 -5.89 -14.94 16.53
C THR A 375 -5.20 -15.67 15.38
N GLU A 376 -5.96 -16.28 14.47
CA GLU A 376 -5.42 -17.10 13.38
C GLU A 376 -4.76 -16.19 12.36
N SER A 377 -5.44 -15.11 11.96
CA SER A 377 -4.86 -14.09 11.07
C SER A 377 -3.72 -13.33 11.75
N TRP A 378 -3.84 -12.98 13.03
CA TRP A 378 -2.76 -12.35 13.80
C TRP A 378 -1.50 -13.22 13.81
N THR A 379 -1.67 -14.53 14.00
CA THR A 379 -0.55 -15.49 13.98
C THR A 379 0.10 -15.55 12.60
N TYR A 380 -0.70 -15.56 11.52
CA TYR A 380 -0.18 -15.48 10.15
C TYR A 380 0.64 -14.20 9.93
N LEU A 381 0.16 -13.03 10.39
CA LEU A 381 0.88 -11.76 10.27
C LEU A 381 2.20 -11.77 11.04
N MET A 382 2.23 -12.34 12.25
CA MET A 382 3.47 -12.52 13.02
C MET A 382 4.46 -13.46 12.30
N LEU A 383 3.99 -14.56 11.71
CA LEU A 383 4.82 -15.48 10.92
C LEU A 383 5.38 -14.79 9.68
N ALA A 384 4.54 -14.03 8.97
CA ALA A 384 4.91 -13.26 7.79
C ALA A 384 6.02 -12.24 8.11
N ASN A 385 5.77 -11.32 9.04
CA ASN A 385 6.75 -10.30 9.41
C ASN A 385 8.02 -10.92 10.02
N SER A 386 7.88 -11.89 10.93
CA SER A 386 9.07 -12.52 11.51
C SER A 386 9.96 -13.19 10.46
N PHE A 387 9.40 -13.83 9.42
CA PHE A 387 10.25 -14.43 8.38
C PHE A 387 10.83 -13.37 7.46
N LEU A 388 10.00 -12.40 7.04
CA LEU A 388 10.40 -11.36 6.10
C LEU A 388 11.59 -10.58 6.64
N HIS A 389 11.50 -10.03 7.86
CA HIS A 389 12.59 -9.22 8.42
C HIS A 389 13.84 -10.04 8.77
N LYS A 390 13.69 -11.32 9.14
CA LYS A 390 14.85 -12.20 9.40
C LYS A 390 15.58 -12.60 8.12
N LYS A 391 14.85 -12.78 7.02
CA LYS A 391 15.40 -13.24 5.74
C LYS A 391 15.87 -12.09 4.84
N TYR A 392 15.11 -11.00 4.83
CA TYR A 392 15.33 -9.81 3.99
C TYR A 392 15.41 -8.58 4.90
N PRO A 393 16.58 -8.25 5.47
CA PRO A 393 16.69 -7.13 6.41
C PRO A 393 16.35 -5.76 5.82
N PHE A 394 16.33 -5.63 4.48
CA PHE A 394 15.93 -4.41 3.78
C PHE A 394 14.40 -4.24 3.72
N VAL A 395 13.64 -5.30 3.95
CA VAL A 395 12.20 -5.32 3.70
C VAL A 395 11.47 -4.34 4.61
N ILE A 396 10.45 -3.68 4.05
CA ILE A 396 9.51 -2.86 4.80
C ILE A 396 8.11 -3.44 4.63
N THR A 397 7.35 -3.54 5.72
CA THR A 397 5.92 -3.90 5.67
C THR A 397 5.02 -2.81 6.23
N ILE A 398 3.96 -2.48 5.49
CA ILE A 398 2.97 -1.46 5.82
C ILE A 398 1.61 -2.14 6.02
N ALA A 399 0.92 -1.82 7.12
CA ALA A 399 -0.45 -2.28 7.35
C ALA A 399 -1.48 -1.22 6.93
N GLU A 400 -2.42 -1.61 6.07
CA GLU A 400 -3.68 -0.88 5.87
C GLU A 400 -4.67 -1.27 6.98
N GLU A 401 -4.65 -0.51 8.07
CA GLU A 401 -5.39 -0.83 9.29
C GLU A 401 -5.96 0.46 9.92
N VAL A 402 -7.29 0.57 9.96
CA VAL A 402 -8.01 1.78 10.38
C VAL A 402 -8.27 1.82 11.89
N SER A 403 -8.47 0.68 12.55
CA SER A 403 -9.02 0.61 13.91
C SER A 403 -8.17 1.32 14.94
N GLY A 404 -6.85 1.25 14.82
CA GLY A 404 -5.97 1.78 15.87
C GLY A 404 -5.18 0.72 16.63
N MET A 405 -5.17 -0.54 16.16
CA MET A 405 -4.70 -1.67 16.97
C MET A 405 -3.31 -1.46 17.58
N PRO A 406 -3.21 -1.39 18.93
CA PRO A 406 -1.93 -1.31 19.60
C PRO A 406 -1.04 -2.48 19.23
N THR A 407 0.29 -2.26 19.20
CA THR A 407 1.31 -3.30 18.97
C THR A 407 1.38 -3.83 17.53
N LEU A 408 0.54 -3.31 16.63
CA LEU A 408 0.55 -3.72 15.22
C LEU A 408 1.90 -3.41 14.56
N CYS A 409 2.46 -2.23 14.84
CA CYS A 409 3.73 -1.79 14.28
C CYS A 409 4.89 -1.93 15.29
N ARG A 410 4.81 -2.91 16.18
CA ARG A 410 5.91 -3.30 17.09
C ARG A 410 6.52 -4.63 16.65
N PRO A 411 7.83 -4.84 16.84
CA PRO A 411 8.50 -6.08 16.47
C PRO A 411 7.81 -7.34 17.04
N VAL A 412 7.86 -8.44 16.29
CA VAL A 412 7.33 -9.73 16.76
C VAL A 412 8.03 -10.18 18.04
N ASP A 413 9.33 -9.93 18.17
CA ASP A 413 10.13 -10.27 19.35
C ASP A 413 9.77 -9.43 20.61
N GLU A 414 8.95 -8.38 20.46
CA GLU A 414 8.32 -7.63 21.57
C GLU A 414 6.88 -8.06 21.85
N GLY A 415 6.31 -8.97 21.04
CA GLY A 415 4.92 -9.42 21.14
C GLY A 415 3.94 -8.70 20.21
N GLY A 416 4.43 -7.83 19.32
CA GLY A 416 3.63 -7.17 18.28
C GLY A 416 3.40 -8.01 17.03
N ALA A 417 2.69 -7.45 16.05
CA ALA A 417 2.47 -8.12 14.75
C ALA A 417 3.67 -8.01 13.80
N GLY A 418 4.58 -7.06 14.02
CA GLY A 418 5.83 -6.92 13.29
C GLY A 418 5.80 -5.99 12.08
N PHE A 419 4.75 -5.19 11.86
CA PHE A 419 4.77 -4.20 10.77
C PHE A 419 5.75 -3.06 11.06
N ASP A 420 6.35 -2.48 10.01
CA ASP A 420 7.19 -1.28 10.15
C ASP A 420 6.32 -0.02 10.27
N TYR A 421 5.24 0.06 9.47
CA TYR A 421 4.36 1.20 9.42
C TYR A 421 2.88 0.81 9.35
N ARG A 422 2.01 1.76 9.67
CA ARG A 422 0.59 1.74 9.30
C ARG A 422 0.18 3.00 8.55
N LEU A 423 -0.91 2.92 7.81
CA LEU A 423 -1.50 4.08 7.14
C LEU A 423 -2.24 4.99 8.14
N ALA A 424 -2.06 6.31 8.05
CA ALA A 424 -2.77 7.31 8.85
C ALA A 424 -4.15 7.65 8.24
N MET A 425 -5.04 6.65 8.19
CA MET A 425 -6.28 6.71 7.39
C MET A 425 -7.31 7.75 7.87
N ALA A 426 -7.20 8.25 9.10
CA ALA A 426 -8.07 9.32 9.60
C ALA A 426 -7.74 10.71 9.03
N VAL A 427 -6.57 10.90 8.42
CA VAL A 427 -6.12 12.20 7.91
C VAL A 427 -6.90 12.64 6.65
N PRO A 428 -7.14 11.78 5.63
CA PRO A 428 -8.04 12.15 4.54
C PRO A 428 -9.46 12.50 4.99
N ASP A 429 -10.03 11.73 5.91
CA ASP A 429 -11.38 11.98 6.45
C ASP A 429 -11.51 13.36 7.09
N LEU A 430 -10.45 13.81 7.78
CA LEU A 430 -10.37 15.17 8.32
C LEU A 430 -10.53 16.22 7.22
N TRP A 431 -9.75 16.11 6.16
CA TRP A 431 -9.74 17.08 5.07
C TRP A 431 -11.05 17.08 4.30
N ILE A 432 -11.59 15.91 3.99
CA ILE A 432 -12.91 15.78 3.34
C ILE A 432 -13.99 16.41 4.23
N ALA A 433 -13.97 16.14 5.54
CA ALA A 433 -14.95 16.71 6.46
C ALA A 433 -14.90 18.24 6.46
N PHE A 434 -13.72 18.85 6.52
CA PHE A 434 -13.56 20.29 6.44
C PHE A 434 -14.02 20.86 5.09
N LEU A 435 -13.56 20.28 3.98
CA LEU A 435 -13.88 20.76 2.63
C LEU A 435 -15.36 20.63 2.29
N LYS A 436 -16.04 19.60 2.82
CA LYS A 436 -17.45 19.32 2.52
C LYS A 436 -18.43 20.05 3.44
N LYS A 437 -18.06 20.29 4.70
CA LYS A 437 -19.01 20.69 5.76
C LYS A 437 -18.69 22.01 6.45
N CYS A 438 -17.51 22.60 6.24
CA CYS A 438 -17.07 23.78 6.97
C CYS A 438 -16.60 24.88 6.02
N SER A 439 -16.98 26.14 6.28
CA SER A 439 -16.33 27.29 5.62
C SER A 439 -14.93 27.50 6.21
N ASP A 440 -14.06 28.19 5.47
CA ASP A 440 -12.65 28.39 5.86
C ASP A 440 -12.50 29.10 7.22
N GLU A 441 -13.43 30.01 7.55
CA GLU A 441 -13.44 30.76 8.83
C GLU A 441 -13.74 29.87 10.04
N ASP A 442 -14.39 28.73 9.81
CA ASP A 442 -14.81 27.77 10.83
C ASP A 442 -13.85 26.58 10.94
N TRP A 443 -12.74 26.58 10.20
CA TRP A 443 -11.71 25.55 10.35
C TRP A 443 -11.07 25.64 11.73
N ASP A 444 -11.09 24.53 12.45
CA ASP A 444 -10.55 24.38 13.80
C ASP A 444 -9.08 23.95 13.72
N MET A 445 -8.18 24.87 14.07
CA MET A 445 -6.73 24.66 14.01
C MET A 445 -6.29 23.59 15.01
N GLY A 446 -6.91 23.57 16.19
CA GLY A 446 -6.71 22.55 17.21
C GLY A 446 -7.08 21.15 16.74
N LYS A 447 -8.18 21.00 16.00
CA LYS A 447 -8.61 19.74 15.41
C LYS A 447 -7.66 19.28 14.30
N ILE A 448 -7.20 20.19 13.44
CA ILE A 448 -6.18 19.87 12.42
C ILE A 448 -4.91 19.32 13.09
N VAL A 449 -4.38 20.06 14.06
CA VAL A 449 -3.19 19.64 14.81
C VAL A 449 -3.44 18.31 15.51
N HIS A 450 -4.56 18.17 16.22
CA HIS A 450 -4.87 16.94 16.95
C HIS A 450 -4.93 15.75 15.99
N SER A 451 -5.67 15.81 14.89
CA SER A 451 -5.79 14.70 13.94
C SER A 451 -4.46 14.32 13.28
N LEU A 452 -3.56 15.27 13.02
CA LEU A 452 -2.23 14.98 12.47
C LEU A 452 -1.23 14.45 13.51
N THR A 453 -1.48 14.71 14.79
CA THR A 453 -0.56 14.36 15.89
C THR A 453 -1.06 13.23 16.79
N ASN A 454 -2.34 12.87 16.72
CA ASN A 454 -2.97 11.84 17.55
C ASN A 454 -2.61 10.44 17.03
N ARG A 455 -1.38 10.02 17.35
CA ARG A 455 -0.76 8.79 16.86
C ARG A 455 0.00 8.13 18.01
N ARG A 456 0.23 6.82 17.91
CA ARG A 456 0.86 6.04 18.97
C ARG A 456 2.36 6.31 18.98
N TRP A 457 2.91 6.65 20.14
CA TRP A 457 4.36 6.83 20.27
C TRP A 457 5.09 5.50 20.12
N GLY A 458 6.16 5.47 19.33
CA GLY A 458 6.93 4.26 19.04
C GLY A 458 6.34 3.36 17.95
N GLU A 459 5.24 3.74 17.31
CA GLU A 459 4.68 3.06 16.14
C GLU A 459 4.61 4.06 14.97
N ALA A 460 5.23 3.72 13.84
CA ALA A 460 5.40 4.66 12.74
C ALA A 460 4.16 4.69 11.81
N ASN A 461 3.81 5.89 11.34
CA ASN A 461 2.70 6.08 10.41
C ASN A 461 3.14 6.67 9.07
N ILE A 462 2.51 6.22 7.99
CA ILE A 462 2.55 6.88 6.68
C ILE A 462 1.36 7.83 6.60
N ALA A 463 1.64 9.13 6.48
CA ALA A 463 0.64 10.17 6.34
C ALA A 463 0.39 10.52 4.88
N TYR A 464 -0.85 10.84 4.55
CA TYR A 464 -1.26 11.29 3.23
C TYR A 464 -2.51 12.16 3.36
N ALA A 465 -2.64 13.16 2.50
CA ALA A 465 -3.76 14.09 2.55
C ALA A 465 -5.01 13.52 1.89
N GLU A 466 -4.81 12.71 0.85
CA GLU A 466 -5.82 11.98 0.07
C GLU A 466 -5.14 10.76 -0.55
N CYS A 467 -5.88 9.68 -0.77
CA CYS A 467 -5.39 8.47 -1.42
C CYS A 467 -6.23 8.10 -2.65
N HIS A 468 -6.00 6.90 -3.16
CA HIS A 468 -6.74 6.33 -4.27
C HIS A 468 -8.26 6.24 -4.03
N ASP A 469 -8.73 6.05 -2.79
CA ASP A 469 -10.16 5.99 -2.47
C ASP A 469 -10.89 7.31 -2.78
N GLN A 470 -10.33 8.45 -2.36
CA GLN A 470 -10.90 9.76 -2.65
C GLN A 470 -10.81 10.14 -4.13
N ALA A 471 -9.91 9.49 -4.88
CA ALA A 471 -9.82 9.67 -6.31
C ALA A 471 -10.92 8.90 -7.06
N LEU A 472 -11.55 7.87 -6.47
CA LEU A 472 -12.57 7.06 -7.14
C LEU A 472 -13.91 7.79 -7.31
N VAL A 473 -14.70 7.34 -8.29
CA VAL A 473 -16.08 7.80 -8.51
C VAL A 473 -16.92 7.63 -7.24
N GLY A 474 -17.56 8.71 -6.81
CA GLY A 474 -18.34 8.74 -5.57
C GLY A 474 -17.76 9.67 -4.49
N ASP A 475 -16.50 10.07 -4.64
CA ASP A 475 -15.89 11.18 -3.91
C ASP A 475 -15.24 12.19 -4.88
N LYS A 476 -14.51 13.17 -4.35
CA LYS A 476 -13.73 14.15 -5.10
C LYS A 476 -12.32 14.23 -4.53
N THR A 477 -11.33 14.45 -5.41
CA THR A 477 -9.98 14.84 -4.99
C THR A 477 -10.03 16.16 -4.23
N ILE A 478 -9.02 16.44 -3.40
CA ILE A 478 -8.90 17.72 -2.67
C ILE A 478 -8.93 18.89 -3.66
N SER A 479 -8.24 18.76 -4.79
CA SER A 479 -8.24 19.78 -5.84
C SER A 479 -9.65 20.06 -6.38
N PHE A 480 -10.45 19.02 -6.62
CA PHE A 480 -11.81 19.17 -7.14
C PHE A 480 -12.82 19.60 -6.07
N TRP A 481 -12.61 19.27 -4.79
CA TRP A 481 -13.33 19.89 -3.66
C TRP A 481 -13.07 21.39 -3.56
N LEU A 482 -11.83 21.82 -3.84
CA LEU A 482 -11.41 23.22 -3.68
C LEU A 482 -11.83 24.11 -4.86
N MET A 483 -11.80 23.59 -6.08
CA MET A 483 -11.89 24.39 -7.31
C MET A 483 -13.07 23.99 -8.22
N ASP A 484 -13.60 22.78 -8.07
CA ASP A 484 -14.73 22.23 -8.84
C ASP A 484 -14.62 22.56 -10.35
N LYS A 485 -15.72 22.96 -11.00
CA LYS A 485 -15.78 23.26 -12.43
C LYS A 485 -14.90 24.42 -12.89
N GLU A 486 -14.42 25.27 -11.99
CA GLU A 486 -13.52 26.37 -12.40
C GLU A 486 -12.17 25.86 -12.87
N MET A 487 -11.79 24.62 -12.47
CA MET A 487 -10.60 23.96 -12.98
C MET A 487 -10.59 23.89 -14.52
N TYR A 488 -11.76 23.73 -15.15
CA TYR A 488 -11.85 23.57 -16.61
C TYR A 488 -11.71 24.89 -17.39
N THR A 489 -11.77 26.05 -16.72
CA THR A 489 -11.85 27.36 -17.38
C THR A 489 -10.77 28.34 -16.91
N HIS A 490 -10.32 28.24 -15.66
CA HIS A 490 -9.43 29.22 -15.03
C HIS A 490 -8.06 28.64 -14.61
N MET A 491 -7.76 27.41 -15.05
CA MET A 491 -6.41 26.81 -14.90
C MET A 491 -5.42 27.24 -15.98
N SER A 492 -5.83 28.09 -16.93
CA SER A 492 -4.87 28.77 -17.83
C SER A 492 -4.17 29.90 -17.10
N THR A 493 -2.88 30.07 -17.34
CA THR A 493 -2.10 31.25 -16.92
C THR A 493 -2.51 32.53 -17.66
N LEU A 494 -3.30 32.39 -18.73
CA LEU A 494 -3.82 33.50 -19.54
C LEU A 494 -5.30 33.81 -19.23
N SER A 495 -5.95 33.05 -18.36
CA SER A 495 -7.34 33.32 -17.99
C SER A 495 -7.45 34.58 -17.12
N ASP A 496 -8.66 35.13 -17.03
CA ASP A 496 -8.96 36.13 -16.02
C ASP A 496 -8.70 35.59 -14.60
N PRO A 497 -8.39 36.46 -13.61
CA PRO A 497 -8.19 36.04 -12.23
C PRO A 497 -9.44 35.38 -11.64
N SER A 498 -9.24 34.31 -10.88
CA SER A 498 -10.32 33.65 -10.11
C SER A 498 -9.89 33.44 -8.67
N LEU A 499 -10.65 34.03 -7.74
CA LEU A 499 -10.43 33.86 -6.31
C LEU A 499 -10.64 32.40 -5.86
N ILE A 500 -11.42 31.61 -6.61
CA ILE A 500 -11.65 30.18 -6.34
C ILE A 500 -10.41 29.38 -6.70
N ILE A 501 -9.79 29.65 -7.85
CA ILE A 501 -8.52 29.00 -8.23
C ILE A 501 -7.38 29.44 -7.32
N ASP A 502 -7.29 30.74 -6.98
CA ASP A 502 -6.25 31.23 -6.07
C ASP A 502 -6.38 30.58 -4.68
N ARG A 503 -7.61 30.48 -4.15
CA ARG A 503 -7.91 29.72 -2.93
C ARG A 503 -7.49 28.26 -3.06
N GLY A 504 -7.87 27.61 -4.15
CA GLY A 504 -7.64 26.19 -4.35
C GLY A 504 -6.17 25.83 -4.47
N ILE A 505 -5.40 26.58 -5.25
CA ILE A 505 -3.95 26.40 -5.36
C ILE A 505 -3.27 26.59 -4.00
N ALA A 506 -3.64 27.65 -3.26
CA ALA A 506 -3.05 27.92 -1.95
C ALA A 506 -3.36 26.81 -0.93
N LEU A 507 -4.64 26.44 -0.77
CA LEU A 507 -5.04 25.43 0.21
C LEU A 507 -4.56 24.02 -0.16
N HIS A 508 -4.50 23.66 -1.45
CA HIS A 508 -3.94 22.38 -1.88
C HIS A 508 -2.48 22.24 -1.44
N LYS A 509 -1.67 23.28 -1.66
CA LYS A 509 -0.26 23.32 -1.21
C LYS A 509 -0.16 23.21 0.32
N MET A 510 -0.97 23.98 1.05
CA MET A 510 -0.92 24.02 2.51
C MET A 510 -1.36 22.71 3.16
N ILE A 511 -2.46 22.10 2.70
CA ILE A 511 -2.97 20.82 3.20
C ILE A 511 -1.94 19.70 3.02
N ARG A 512 -1.34 19.61 1.83
CA ARG A 512 -0.30 18.61 1.55
C ARG A 512 0.93 18.87 2.42
N PHE A 513 1.37 20.11 2.54
CA PHE A 513 2.57 20.44 3.32
C PHE A 513 2.40 20.21 4.82
N ILE A 514 1.27 20.61 5.43
CA ILE A 514 1.05 20.36 6.86
C ILE A 514 0.90 18.86 7.15
N THR A 515 0.26 18.11 6.26
CA THR A 515 0.17 16.66 6.37
C THR A 515 1.55 16.00 6.28
N HIS A 516 2.37 16.45 5.34
CA HIS A 516 3.74 15.96 5.13
C HIS A 516 4.69 16.27 6.31
N THR A 517 4.53 17.42 6.95
CA THR A 517 5.46 17.89 7.98
C THR A 517 5.03 17.49 9.39
N LEU A 518 3.73 17.29 9.64
CA LEU A 518 3.17 17.01 10.97
C LEU A 518 2.56 15.61 11.12
N GLY A 519 2.09 15.01 10.02
CA GLY A 519 1.18 13.87 10.04
C GLY A 519 1.79 12.49 10.27
N GLY A 520 3.09 12.30 10.05
CA GLY A 520 3.67 10.95 9.96
C GLY A 520 5.19 10.87 10.10
N GLU A 521 5.68 9.63 10.04
CA GLU A 521 7.08 9.23 9.92
C GLU A 521 7.43 8.80 8.48
N GLY A 522 6.43 8.80 7.59
CA GLY A 522 6.56 8.75 6.15
C GLY A 522 5.41 9.51 5.48
N TYR A 523 5.52 9.73 4.18
CA TYR A 523 4.51 10.40 3.37
C TYR A 523 4.10 9.54 2.18
N LEU A 524 2.82 9.61 1.79
CA LEU A 524 2.29 8.97 0.59
C LEU A 524 1.52 9.97 -0.27
N ASN A 525 1.65 9.82 -1.59
CA ASN A 525 0.88 10.54 -2.60
C ASN A 525 0.37 9.57 -3.66
N PHE A 526 -0.92 9.64 -3.99
CA PHE A 526 -1.48 8.89 -5.11
C PHE A 526 -1.30 9.63 -6.44
N MET A 527 -0.90 8.89 -7.47
CA MET A 527 -0.53 9.43 -8.77
C MET A 527 -1.54 10.42 -9.37
N GLY A 528 -1.07 11.62 -9.72
CA GLY A 528 -1.86 12.74 -10.23
C GLY A 528 -2.25 13.77 -9.16
N ASN A 529 -2.39 13.36 -7.90
CA ASN A 529 -2.76 14.30 -6.83
C ASN A 529 -1.64 15.31 -6.54
N GLU A 530 -0.40 15.02 -6.93
CA GLU A 530 0.72 15.91 -6.75
C GLU A 530 0.56 17.25 -7.47
N PHE A 531 -0.08 17.24 -8.64
CA PHE A 531 -0.36 18.43 -9.41
C PHE A 531 -1.83 18.86 -9.36
N GLY A 532 -2.64 18.25 -8.49
CA GLY A 532 -4.07 18.54 -8.38
C GLY A 532 -4.83 18.12 -9.65
N HIS A 533 -4.68 16.86 -10.05
CA HIS A 533 -5.40 16.30 -11.20
C HIS A 533 -6.92 16.54 -11.08
N PRO A 534 -7.59 17.06 -12.13
CA PRO A 534 -9.03 17.34 -12.10
C PRO A 534 -9.87 16.06 -12.13
N GLU A 535 -11.19 16.21 -12.13
CA GLU A 535 -12.15 15.10 -12.29
C GLU A 535 -12.03 14.03 -11.17
N TRP A 536 -12.25 12.78 -11.52
CA TRP A 536 -12.16 11.59 -10.68
C TRP A 536 -11.70 10.40 -11.54
N LEU A 537 -11.38 9.29 -10.88
CA LEU A 537 -11.02 7.99 -11.44
C LEU A 537 -12.27 7.11 -11.48
N ASP A 538 -12.59 6.55 -12.64
CA ASP A 538 -13.65 5.54 -12.77
C ASP A 538 -13.21 4.47 -13.75
N PHE A 539 -13.30 3.22 -13.32
CA PHE A 539 -12.87 2.07 -14.12
C PHE A 539 -14.00 1.61 -15.05
N PRO A 540 -13.67 0.97 -16.18
CA PRO A 540 -14.66 0.37 -17.08
C PRO A 540 -15.57 -0.62 -16.35
N ARG A 541 -16.87 -0.33 -16.30
CA ARG A 541 -17.90 -1.18 -15.68
C ARG A 541 -19.25 -1.00 -16.38
N GLN A 542 -20.22 -1.86 -16.07
CA GLN A 542 -21.55 -1.78 -16.67
C GLN A 542 -22.19 -0.38 -16.50
N GLY A 543 -22.04 0.22 -15.31
CA GLY A 543 -22.63 1.52 -14.98
C GLY A 543 -22.07 2.72 -15.74
N ASN A 544 -20.96 2.57 -16.48
CA ASN A 544 -20.41 3.62 -17.34
C ASN A 544 -20.15 3.13 -18.78
N ASN A 545 -20.86 2.08 -19.20
CA ASN A 545 -20.73 1.46 -20.53
C ASN A 545 -19.29 1.02 -20.86
N SER A 546 -18.58 0.48 -19.87
CA SER A 546 -17.18 0.03 -20.02
C SER A 546 -16.24 1.13 -20.53
N SER A 547 -16.47 2.37 -20.09
CA SER A 547 -15.69 3.53 -20.50
C SER A 547 -14.30 3.54 -19.85
N TYR A 548 -13.28 3.83 -20.65
CA TYR A 548 -11.91 4.12 -20.20
C TYR A 548 -11.65 5.62 -20.05
N HIS A 549 -12.67 6.48 -20.23
CA HIS A 549 -12.49 7.93 -20.25
C HIS A 549 -11.84 8.49 -18.98
N TYR A 550 -12.23 7.96 -17.81
CA TYR A 550 -11.70 8.37 -16.52
C TYR A 550 -10.61 7.42 -15.98
N ALA A 551 -10.34 6.30 -16.65
CA ALA A 551 -9.35 5.30 -16.24
C ALA A 551 -7.95 5.63 -16.78
N ARG A 552 -7.49 6.86 -16.54
CA ARG A 552 -6.25 7.43 -17.12
C ARG A 552 -5.66 8.54 -16.25
N ARG A 553 -4.46 9.01 -16.62
CA ARG A 553 -3.85 10.24 -16.09
C ARG A 553 -3.54 11.27 -17.15
N GLN A 554 -3.99 12.50 -16.92
CA GLN A 554 -3.89 13.61 -17.86
C GLN A 554 -2.53 14.34 -17.74
N TRP A 555 -1.42 13.64 -18.02
CA TRP A 555 -0.06 14.20 -17.85
C TRP A 555 0.20 15.47 -18.66
N HIS A 556 -0.47 15.62 -19.80
CA HIS A 556 -0.40 16.84 -20.61
C HIS A 556 -0.80 18.11 -19.83
N LEU A 557 -1.63 17.99 -18.78
CA LEU A 557 -2.04 19.14 -17.96
C LEU A 557 -0.88 19.73 -17.16
N VAL A 558 0.04 18.90 -16.67
CA VAL A 558 1.21 19.34 -15.90
C VAL A 558 2.39 19.68 -16.81
N ASP A 559 2.45 19.07 -18.00
CA ASP A 559 3.50 19.32 -18.99
C ASP A 559 3.28 20.64 -19.77
N ASP A 560 2.05 21.13 -19.86
CA ASP A 560 1.73 22.38 -20.58
C ASP A 560 2.14 23.61 -19.75
N PRO A 561 3.12 24.42 -20.22
CA PRO A 561 3.57 25.60 -19.50
C PRO A 561 2.52 26.70 -19.42
N LEU A 562 1.43 26.64 -20.20
CA LEU A 562 0.34 27.60 -20.14
C LEU A 562 -0.70 27.26 -19.07
N LEU A 563 -0.61 26.09 -18.42
CA LEU A 563 -1.54 25.68 -17.36
C LEU A 563 -0.93 25.83 -15.96
N LYS A 564 -1.80 26.02 -14.97
CA LYS A 564 -1.45 26.26 -13.56
C LYS A 564 -1.12 24.98 -12.79
N TYR A 565 -1.38 23.79 -13.32
CA TYR A 565 -1.04 22.50 -12.66
C TYR A 565 0.45 22.37 -12.35
N LYS A 566 1.31 22.92 -13.21
CA LYS A 566 2.77 23.00 -12.99
C LYS A 566 3.15 23.63 -11.64
N PHE A 567 2.35 24.57 -11.14
CA PHE A 567 2.62 25.25 -9.86
C PHE A 567 2.49 24.29 -8.67
N LEU A 568 1.47 23.42 -8.70
CA LEU A 568 1.25 22.40 -7.68
C LEU A 568 2.32 21.30 -7.77
N ASN A 569 2.69 20.92 -9.00
CA ASN A 569 3.78 19.96 -9.24
C ASN A 569 5.15 20.48 -8.75
N ASN A 570 5.46 21.74 -9.04
CA ASN A 570 6.69 22.38 -8.58
C ASN A 570 6.75 22.45 -7.05
N TRP A 571 5.62 22.75 -6.41
CA TRP A 571 5.50 22.77 -4.97
C TRP A 571 5.76 21.39 -4.37
N ASP A 572 5.16 20.34 -4.95
CA ASP A 572 5.38 18.96 -4.51
C ASP A 572 6.86 18.58 -4.59
N ARG A 573 7.48 18.81 -5.77
CA ARG A 573 8.92 18.61 -5.97
C ARG A 573 9.73 19.32 -4.88
N ALA A 574 9.44 20.60 -4.63
CA ALA A 574 10.17 21.37 -3.62
C ALA A 574 10.02 20.78 -2.20
N ILE A 575 8.85 20.24 -1.84
CA ILE A 575 8.67 19.58 -0.53
C ILE A 575 9.53 18.33 -0.42
N GLN A 576 9.50 17.44 -1.42
CA GLN A 576 10.20 16.15 -1.33
C GLN A 576 11.73 16.36 -1.24
N HIS A 577 12.27 17.24 -2.08
CA HIS A 577 13.70 17.57 -2.06
C HIS A 577 14.11 18.31 -0.78
N LEU A 578 13.22 19.10 -0.19
CA LEU A 578 13.48 19.75 1.10
C LEU A 578 13.45 18.74 2.26
N GLU A 579 12.56 17.74 2.22
CA GLU A 579 12.56 16.65 3.20
C GLU A 579 13.84 15.83 3.12
N GLU A 580 14.35 15.56 1.91
CA GLU A 580 15.64 14.89 1.74
C GLU A 580 16.82 15.68 2.33
N LYS A 581 16.69 17.02 2.46
CA LYS A 581 17.73 17.86 3.08
C LYS A 581 17.61 17.97 4.60
N TYR A 582 16.38 18.06 5.14
CA TYR A 582 16.14 18.35 6.56
C TYR A 582 15.63 17.15 7.37
N HIS A 583 15.19 16.08 6.70
CA HIS A 583 14.81 14.79 7.26
C HIS A 583 13.77 14.82 8.38
N TRP A 584 12.76 15.69 8.26
CA TRP A 584 11.75 15.84 9.32
C TRP A 584 10.84 14.62 9.47
N LEU A 585 10.64 13.79 8.44
CA LEU A 585 9.80 12.59 8.57
C LEU A 585 10.43 11.58 9.53
N SER A 586 11.76 11.45 9.50
CA SER A 586 12.51 10.58 10.44
C SER A 586 12.75 11.18 11.82
N ALA A 587 12.40 12.45 12.02
CA ALA A 587 12.60 13.12 13.29
C ALA A 587 11.46 12.82 14.28
N PRO A 588 11.72 12.95 15.60
CA PRO A 588 10.66 12.92 16.59
C PRO A 588 9.51 13.86 16.26
N GLN A 589 8.36 13.60 16.87
CA GLN A 589 7.15 14.38 16.67
C GLN A 589 7.40 15.88 16.91
N ALA A 590 6.76 16.71 16.08
CA ALA A 590 6.91 18.16 16.13
C ALA A 590 6.49 18.74 17.48
N TYR A 591 7.14 19.84 17.88
CA TYR A 591 6.67 20.69 18.97
C TYR A 591 5.75 21.76 18.39
N VAL A 592 4.44 21.66 18.64
CA VAL A 592 3.46 22.66 18.20
C VAL A 592 3.39 23.80 19.21
N SER A 593 3.98 24.94 18.88
CA SER A 593 3.97 26.14 19.73
C SER A 593 2.66 26.91 19.61
N ARG A 594 2.04 26.93 18.43
CA ARG A 594 0.80 27.69 18.20
C ARG A 594 -0.22 26.93 17.35
N LYS A 595 -1.48 27.06 17.75
CA LYS A 595 -2.70 26.61 17.04
C LYS A 595 -3.80 27.62 17.34
N HIS A 596 -3.68 28.81 16.75
CA HIS A 596 -4.50 29.97 17.10
C HIS A 596 -5.79 29.99 16.27
N GLU A 597 -6.94 29.88 16.92
CA GLU A 597 -8.23 29.76 16.23
C GLU A 597 -8.65 31.05 15.50
N ASP A 598 -8.59 32.21 16.15
CA ASP A 598 -9.08 33.45 15.52
C ASP A 598 -8.19 33.92 14.36
N ASP A 599 -6.87 33.87 14.56
CA ASP A 599 -5.90 34.19 13.53
C ASP A 599 -5.78 33.10 12.46
N LYS A 600 -6.27 31.88 12.73
CA LYS A 600 -6.11 30.69 11.89
C LYS A 600 -4.64 30.37 11.58
N VAL A 601 -3.78 30.53 12.59
CA VAL A 601 -2.32 30.34 12.45
C VAL A 601 -1.85 29.11 13.21
N ILE A 602 -1.09 28.24 12.54
CA ILE A 602 -0.41 27.08 13.13
C ILE A 602 1.11 27.29 13.02
N VAL A 603 1.83 27.08 14.13
CA VAL A 603 3.30 27.15 14.20
C VAL A 603 3.83 25.94 14.93
N PHE A 604 4.85 25.30 14.36
CA PHE A 604 5.54 24.18 15.01
C PHE A 604 6.98 24.04 14.54
N GLU A 605 7.79 23.34 15.34
CA GLU A 605 9.18 23.02 15.03
C GLU A 605 9.34 21.50 14.88
N ARG A 606 9.99 21.05 13.81
CA ARG A 606 10.37 19.65 13.59
C ARG A 606 11.72 19.57 12.89
N ALA A 607 12.62 18.73 13.39
CA ALA A 607 13.98 18.57 12.84
C ALA A 607 14.79 19.88 12.70
N GLY A 608 14.61 20.84 13.61
CA GLY A 608 15.29 22.14 13.53
C GLY A 608 14.72 23.09 12.48
N VAL A 609 13.64 22.70 11.78
CA VAL A 609 12.88 23.54 10.87
C VAL A 609 11.67 24.11 11.60
N LEU A 610 11.45 25.41 11.43
CA LEU A 610 10.27 26.14 11.91
C LEU A 610 9.24 26.23 10.77
N PHE A 611 8.01 25.78 11.03
CA PHE A 611 6.92 25.84 10.06
C PHE A 611 5.85 26.81 10.54
N VAL A 612 5.38 27.67 9.62
CA VAL A 612 4.34 28.67 9.89
C VAL A 612 3.28 28.56 8.80
N PHE A 613 2.02 28.37 9.21
CA PHE A 613 0.87 28.28 8.31
C PHE A 613 -0.15 29.35 8.71
N ASN A 614 -0.62 30.15 7.76
CA ASN A 614 -1.75 31.06 7.93
C ASN A 614 -2.93 30.58 7.08
N PHE A 615 -3.88 29.89 7.70
CA PHE A 615 -5.12 29.42 7.07
C PHE A 615 -6.21 30.49 7.01
N HIS A 616 -5.98 31.71 7.52
CA HIS A 616 -7.01 32.75 7.50
C HIS A 616 -7.39 33.07 6.05
N PRO A 617 -8.68 33.14 5.70
CA PRO A 617 -9.11 33.38 4.31
C PRO A 617 -8.84 34.78 3.77
N GLN A 618 -8.43 35.74 4.63
CA GLN A 618 -8.35 37.17 4.27
C GLN A 618 -7.23 37.92 5.00
N LYS A 619 -7.03 37.68 6.32
CA LYS A 619 -6.05 38.46 7.11
C LYS A 619 -4.62 38.04 6.81
N SER A 620 -3.78 39.06 6.61
CA SER A 620 -2.32 38.95 6.54
C SER A 620 -1.72 39.61 7.77
N PHE A 621 -0.63 39.07 8.30
CA PHE A 621 -0.04 39.56 9.55
C PHE A 621 1.40 40.03 9.33
N THR A 622 1.68 41.33 9.47
CA THR A 622 2.98 41.94 9.17
C THR A 622 4.05 41.70 10.23
N ASN A 623 3.69 41.75 11.51
CA ASN A 623 4.60 41.57 12.64
C ASN A 623 4.04 40.48 13.56
N TYR A 624 3.82 39.28 13.02
CA TYR A 624 3.26 38.18 13.79
C TYR A 624 4.34 37.59 14.70
N ARG A 625 4.14 37.69 16.03
CA ARG A 625 5.09 37.14 17.01
C ARG A 625 4.92 35.64 17.12
N ILE A 626 6.02 34.90 16.94
CA ILE A 626 6.06 33.43 17.08
C ILE A 626 7.18 33.02 18.04
N GLY A 627 6.96 31.93 18.77
CA GLY A 627 7.97 31.35 19.67
C GLY A 627 8.88 30.36 18.94
N VAL A 628 10.18 30.37 19.28
CA VAL A 628 11.20 29.44 18.74
C VAL A 628 12.13 28.91 19.83
N ALA A 629 12.63 27.68 19.66
CA ALA A 629 13.48 27.03 20.68
C ALA A 629 14.85 27.68 20.82
N THR A 630 15.45 27.97 19.67
CA THR A 630 16.89 28.19 19.54
C THR A 630 17.11 29.64 19.13
N PRO A 631 17.93 30.41 19.87
CA PRO A 631 18.27 31.77 19.48
C PRO A 631 19.13 31.75 18.22
N GLY A 632 19.00 32.79 17.39
CA GLY A 632 19.80 32.96 16.19
C GLY A 632 19.11 33.83 15.16
N SER A 633 19.43 33.61 13.89
CA SER A 633 18.75 34.22 12.77
C SER A 633 18.19 33.14 11.86
N TYR A 634 16.90 33.23 11.57
CA TYR A 634 16.21 32.29 10.70
C TYR A 634 16.09 32.87 9.29
N LYS A 635 16.18 32.00 8.29
CA LYS A 635 15.89 32.33 6.89
C LYS A 635 14.83 31.41 6.34
N ILE A 636 14.03 31.93 5.41
CA ILE A 636 13.03 31.14 4.69
C ILE A 636 13.77 30.16 3.77
N ILE A 637 13.43 28.88 3.91
CA ILE A 637 13.96 27.78 3.08
C ILE A 637 12.92 27.28 2.08
N LEU A 638 11.63 27.52 2.35
CA LEU A 638 10.52 27.25 1.45
C LEU A 638 9.37 28.22 1.73
N ASN A 639 8.76 28.74 0.66
CA ASN A 639 7.70 29.74 0.72
C ASN A 639 6.64 29.42 -0.34
N SER A 640 5.42 29.11 0.09
CA SER A 640 4.34 28.78 -0.84
C SER A 640 3.86 29.96 -1.67
N ASP A 641 4.20 31.19 -1.30
CA ASP A 641 3.79 32.41 -2.00
C ASP A 641 4.70 32.78 -3.17
N ARG A 642 5.75 32.01 -3.48
CA ARG A 642 6.57 32.25 -4.68
C ARG A 642 5.77 32.07 -5.98
N GLU A 643 6.15 32.83 -7.00
CA GLU A 643 5.53 32.78 -8.33
C GLU A 643 5.63 31.39 -8.97
N GLU A 644 6.75 30.69 -8.78
CA GLU A 644 6.98 29.31 -9.29
C GLU A 644 6.01 28.27 -8.75
N PHE A 645 5.33 28.60 -7.63
CA PHE A 645 4.29 27.80 -6.99
C PHE A 645 2.90 28.43 -7.15
N GLY A 646 2.74 29.44 -8.01
CA GLY A 646 1.46 30.13 -8.24
C GLY A 646 1.03 31.01 -7.08
N GLY A 647 1.97 31.53 -6.28
CA GLY A 647 1.71 32.55 -5.26
C GLY A 647 1.90 33.98 -5.79
N PHE A 648 1.75 34.97 -4.90
CA PHE A 648 1.74 36.39 -5.25
C PHE A 648 3.08 37.12 -5.01
N ASN A 649 4.12 36.37 -4.65
CA ASN A 649 5.48 36.85 -4.40
C ASN A 649 5.56 38.01 -3.39
N ARG A 650 4.81 37.91 -2.27
CA ARG A 650 4.72 39.01 -1.28
C ARG A 650 5.77 38.92 -0.18
N VAL A 651 6.36 37.74 0.04
CA VAL A 651 7.31 37.47 1.12
C VAL A 651 8.73 37.50 0.58
N ASP A 652 9.60 38.32 1.18
CA ASP A 652 11.03 38.40 0.81
C ASP A 652 11.84 37.30 1.51
N ASP A 653 12.28 36.32 0.73
CA ASP A 653 13.03 35.15 1.21
C ASP A 653 14.47 35.49 1.66
N LEU A 654 15.02 36.64 1.25
CA LEU A 654 16.37 37.07 1.62
C LEU A 654 16.42 37.69 3.02
N MET A 655 15.26 38.07 3.56
CA MET A 655 15.17 38.72 4.86
C MET A 655 15.54 37.74 5.99
N ALA A 656 16.65 38.04 6.65
CA ALA A 656 17.05 37.35 7.86
C ALA A 656 16.16 37.78 9.03
N MET A 657 15.67 36.82 9.81
CA MET A 657 14.73 37.05 10.90
C MET A 657 15.41 36.74 12.24
N PRO A 658 15.95 37.75 12.93
CA PRO A 658 16.63 37.55 14.22
C PRO A 658 15.63 37.24 15.33
N THR A 659 16.04 36.37 16.26
CA THR A 659 15.28 36.11 17.48
C THR A 659 15.60 37.11 18.58
N THR A 660 14.65 37.36 19.48
CA THR A 660 14.86 38.03 20.77
C THR A 660 14.84 37.01 21.90
N GLU A 661 15.55 37.30 23.01
CA GLU A 661 15.56 36.47 24.24
C GLU A 661 14.28 36.64 25.10
N GLU A 662 13.18 37.01 24.47
CA GLU A 662 11.88 37.10 25.11
C GLU A 662 11.06 35.85 24.76
N GLY A 663 10.71 35.05 25.77
CA GLY A 663 9.92 33.84 25.58
C GLY A 663 8.50 34.13 25.09
N TRP A 664 7.95 33.21 24.29
CA TRP A 664 6.60 33.28 23.73
C TRP A 664 6.08 31.87 23.42
N ASP A 665 4.78 31.61 23.60
CA ASP A 665 4.13 30.32 23.31
C ASP A 665 4.91 29.09 23.85
N ASN A 666 5.37 29.17 25.12
CA ASN A 666 6.20 28.15 25.79
C ASN A 666 7.53 27.81 25.09
N ARG A 667 8.06 28.76 24.31
CA ARG A 667 9.40 28.71 23.73
C ARG A 667 10.32 29.74 24.40
N ARG A 668 11.63 29.50 24.32
CA ARG A 668 12.65 30.31 25.01
C ARG A 668 12.85 31.67 24.38
N CYS A 669 12.73 31.74 23.06
CA CYS A 669 12.95 32.94 22.27
C CYS A 669 11.70 33.23 21.43
N SER A 670 11.65 34.42 20.84
CA SER A 670 10.61 34.76 19.86
C SER A 670 11.17 35.55 18.69
N MET A 671 10.42 35.60 17.61
CA MET A 671 10.74 36.39 16.42
C MET A 671 9.44 36.90 15.78
N TYR A 672 9.57 37.84 14.86
CA TYR A 672 8.45 38.41 14.11
C TYR A 672 8.53 37.97 12.65
N VAL A 673 7.39 37.55 12.10
CA VAL A 673 7.26 37.16 10.71
C VAL A 673 6.15 37.94 10.01
N TYR A 674 6.37 38.22 8.73
CA TYR A 674 5.29 38.56 7.82
C TYR A 674 4.69 37.27 7.24
N ILE A 675 3.41 37.03 7.49
CA ILE A 675 2.71 35.85 6.97
C ILE A 675 1.38 36.26 6.30
N PRO A 676 1.32 36.28 4.95
CA PRO A 676 0.10 36.59 4.22
C PRO A 676 -1.01 35.55 4.43
N SER A 677 -2.25 35.92 4.13
CA SER A 677 -3.39 35.00 4.08
C SER A 677 -3.14 33.84 3.12
N ARG A 678 -3.47 32.61 3.56
CA ARG A 678 -3.32 31.34 2.81
C ARG A 678 -1.89 31.12 2.30
N VAL A 679 -0.92 31.32 3.17
CA VAL A 679 0.50 31.07 2.89
C VAL A 679 1.08 30.15 3.97
N CYS A 680 1.99 29.27 3.57
CA CYS A 680 2.87 28.56 4.48
C CYS A 680 4.34 28.80 4.12
N ILE A 681 5.16 28.91 5.15
CA ILE A 681 6.62 29.07 5.05
C ILE A 681 7.31 28.08 5.97
N ALA A 682 8.49 27.63 5.55
CA ALA A 682 9.42 26.89 6.39
C ALA A 682 10.71 27.71 6.53
N LEU A 683 11.27 27.76 7.73
CA LEU A 683 12.47 28.49 8.07
C LEU A 683 13.48 27.59 8.77
N ALA A 684 14.76 27.85 8.56
CA ALA A 684 15.85 27.22 9.30
C ALA A 684 16.83 28.28 9.82
N LEU A 685 17.54 27.93 10.89
CA LEU A 685 18.67 28.71 11.38
C LEU A 685 19.75 28.78 10.29
N TYR A 686 20.33 29.98 10.13
CA TYR A 686 21.43 30.28 9.19
C TYR A 686 22.68 30.73 9.94
#